data_AF-A0A2R2ML62-F1
#
_entry.id   AF-A0A2R2ML62-F1
#
_cell.length_a   1.000
_cell.length_b   1.000
_cell.length_c   1.000
_cell.angle_alpha   90.00
_cell.angle_beta   90.00
_cell.angle_gamma   90.00
#
_symmetry.space_group_name_H-M   'P 1'
#
loop_
_entity.id
_entity.type
_entity.pdbx_description
1 polymer ?
#
loop_
_entity_poly.entity_id
_entity_poly.type
_entity_poly.pdbx_seq_one_letter_code
_entity_poly.pdbx_strand_id
1 'polypeptide(L)'
;MASSLNTSLVTSPSRSRLSRSRGPSSADFLDQIRQLEMEGERLRRGSDPGSPSKYTMNGGISQLSTGAAPSVTHYYEPSSSYQPPSLATVTDITTDQRSITDLSCILIQAKEVSEEQRKQFRAHIEELKSKLQETVVNRDSIMDLRQREAESQENLIRKLQATLRQLQEAYSVQEKTLQETGSKTDKLSQNLYVADTSLNQIRAVIASVEKKRGKSFYDSEPIDKQSSTMVVHTLERCVQEMESDLETKAGKMKQLENDLEELQKSSRRTQDKLIVEHQQRLSQLTEEHERQLQAAADRAANAREQAANLQSQITLMQEQLDKQAQMKDDHIRELENKITSLKEDQDVAKKGWTEKREALELAVDQVQKELNVMRSEKQEAVQTAAAMETRIEDYQLQVEKLSDELDTDREQMKKLWQREDEANKKQIEMESRLHEKDKEIERLEMLMDSVKAECELTLKDRVASIEKDEKLKTAEQITTLTIQLQTLTEKSTRMTYEIETLQTENGNLKKQVTELTEKNQDARVKIETMEAEKTNLGALMEDRINDCQRLTQERDYYFGLLEERNQELKTLQAENEQLSTRLDEKERNFTALQRQSTDMSHAIELNSKSNDELKLERERLLKSIEERTIELEELKLAKSNITRKLKIREKRLKDIELDKNKLIEELQIKRQDIDAIIKEKDGLYQELKGSRYEVATLSEERDEIQKQKEEQKKQLEGELDRLTQKYVALQQEYRIAQKAIKTKEAVDGKAVKYADKMQKEVTAKRGEIDSLRSKVHWLEECLDAALKDKQALKQERKKLSSSLNNSSTQNEKLADQLEGYAKKNEDLKSKCDRLETALEKAAVKHAEAVAKLETMEQEMASMKLRHQLDIK
;
A
#
# COMPACT_ATOMS: atom_id res chain seq x y z
N MET A 1 -52.28 -35.23 -35.49
CA MET A 1 -52.42 -35.42 -34.03
C MET A 1 -52.30 -34.03 -33.42
N ALA A 2 -53.35 -33.37 -32.89
CA ALA A 2 -54.64 -33.87 -32.38
C ALA A 2 -54.47 -34.84 -31.19
N SER A 3 -54.99 -34.63 -29.98
CA SER A 3 -55.82 -33.54 -29.40
C SER A 3 -55.48 -33.39 -27.87
N SER A 4 -56.18 -32.70 -26.95
CA SER A 4 -57.53 -32.08 -26.93
C SER A 4 -57.74 -31.15 -25.71
N LEU A 5 -58.51 -30.05 -25.89
CA LEU A 5 -59.35 -29.34 -24.89
C LEU A 5 -58.60 -28.59 -23.73
N ASN A 6 -59.12 -27.49 -23.13
CA ASN A 6 -60.44 -26.86 -23.29
C ASN A 6 -60.50 -25.32 -23.04
N THR A 7 -61.32 -24.63 -23.84
CA THR A 7 -62.14 -23.41 -23.55
C THR A 7 -61.62 -22.22 -22.70
N SER A 8 -61.38 -21.07 -23.37
CA SER A 8 -61.99 -19.72 -23.15
C SER A 8 -61.83 -18.98 -21.79
N LEU A 9 -61.88 -17.64 -21.61
CA LEU A 9 -62.33 -16.44 -22.37
C LEU A 9 -61.36 -15.24 -22.09
N VAL A 10 -61.53 -14.00 -22.57
CA VAL A 10 -61.74 -13.41 -23.93
C VAL A 10 -61.64 -11.86 -23.84
N THR A 11 -61.28 -11.17 -24.94
CA THR A 11 -61.22 -9.69 -25.15
C THR A 11 -60.24 -8.86 -24.30
N SER A 12 -59.32 -8.01 -24.79
CA SER A 12 -59.22 -7.12 -25.99
C SER A 12 -59.88 -5.72 -25.79
N PRO A 13 -59.55 -4.67 -26.59
CA PRO A 13 -58.27 -3.94 -26.54
C PRO A 13 -58.44 -2.38 -26.66
N SER A 14 -57.33 -1.59 -26.69
CA SER A 14 -57.06 -0.52 -27.71
C SER A 14 -56.28 0.74 -27.26
N ARG A 15 -55.45 1.25 -28.19
CA ARG A 15 -55.05 2.68 -28.45
C ARG A 15 -54.24 3.50 -27.42
N SER A 16 -53.05 3.95 -27.87
CA SER A 16 -52.64 5.36 -27.79
C SER A 16 -51.90 5.71 -29.11
N ARG A 17 -52.37 6.69 -29.90
CA ARG A 17 -52.11 8.15 -29.90
C ARG A 17 -50.68 8.54 -30.35
N LEU A 18 -50.64 9.35 -31.40
CA LEU A 18 -49.44 10.05 -31.90
C LEU A 18 -49.05 11.26 -31.04
N SER A 19 -47.81 11.71 -31.30
CA SER A 19 -47.23 13.05 -31.12
C SER A 19 -46.39 13.33 -29.87
N ARG A 20 -45.20 13.87 -30.14
CA ARG A 20 -44.34 14.62 -29.21
C ARG A 20 -43.69 15.77 -30.00
N SER A 21 -43.46 16.91 -29.36
CA SER A 21 -43.03 18.15 -30.02
C SER A 21 -41.64 18.61 -29.60
N ARG A 22 -40.95 19.34 -30.50
CA ARG A 22 -40.18 20.61 -30.28
C ARG A 22 -38.88 20.73 -31.12
N GLY A 23 -38.93 21.61 -32.12
CA GLY A 23 -37.87 22.58 -32.48
C GLY A 23 -36.48 22.06 -32.94
N PRO A 24 -35.49 22.96 -33.10
CA PRO A 24 -35.54 24.42 -32.87
C PRO A 24 -35.03 25.33 -34.02
N SER A 25 -35.17 26.65 -33.80
CA SER A 25 -34.33 27.75 -34.32
C SER A 25 -34.34 28.15 -35.81
N SER A 26 -34.84 29.36 -36.07
CA SER A 26 -34.06 30.43 -36.73
C SER A 26 -34.69 31.78 -36.35
N ALA A 27 -33.87 32.80 -36.04
CA ALA A 27 -34.33 34.12 -35.61
C ALA A 27 -33.39 35.21 -36.12
N ASP A 28 -33.67 35.73 -37.33
CA ASP A 28 -32.84 36.75 -38.01
C ASP A 28 -33.67 37.76 -38.85
N PHE A 29 -34.99 37.87 -38.62
CA PHE A 29 -35.91 38.67 -39.48
C PHE A 29 -36.72 39.77 -38.76
N LEU A 30 -36.48 40.04 -37.46
CA LEU A 30 -37.31 40.96 -36.68
C LEU A 30 -36.81 42.42 -36.58
N ASP A 31 -35.57 42.71 -36.97
CA ASP A 31 -35.02 44.09 -36.91
C ASP A 31 -35.14 44.89 -38.22
N GLN A 32 -35.45 44.26 -39.36
CA GLN A 32 -35.42 44.94 -40.67
C GLN A 32 -36.78 45.45 -41.19
N ILE A 33 -37.90 45.06 -40.59
CA ILE A 33 -39.26 45.54 -40.96
C ILE A 33 -39.74 46.66 -40.02
N ARG A 34 -39.03 46.91 -38.91
CA ARG A 34 -39.42 47.88 -37.86
C ARG A 34 -39.19 49.36 -38.22
N GLN A 35 -38.89 49.67 -39.47
CA GLN A 35 -38.28 50.95 -39.87
C GLN A 35 -38.99 51.71 -41.02
N LEU A 36 -40.14 51.25 -41.52
CA LEU A 36 -40.81 51.85 -42.70
C LEU A 36 -42.33 52.14 -42.61
N GLU A 37 -43.01 51.86 -41.49
CA GLU A 37 -44.49 52.04 -41.37
C GLU A 37 -44.94 52.97 -40.23
N MET A 38 -44.07 53.87 -39.75
CA MET A 38 -44.35 54.77 -38.61
C MET A 38 -44.52 56.25 -38.95
N GLU A 39 -44.38 56.67 -40.21
CA GLU A 39 -44.44 58.09 -40.59
C GLU A 39 -45.19 58.31 -41.93
N GLY A 40 -46.34 57.64 -42.08
CA GLY A 40 -47.20 57.64 -43.28
C GLY A 40 -48.58 58.29 -43.07
N GLU A 41 -48.57 59.61 -42.85
CA GLU A 41 -49.67 60.57 -43.07
C GLU A 41 -51.15 60.12 -42.97
N ARG A 42 -51.78 60.53 -41.87
CA ARG A 42 -52.94 61.45 -41.86
C ARG A 42 -53.49 61.86 -43.26
N LEU A 43 -54.56 61.24 -43.78
CA LEU A 43 -55.61 61.94 -44.55
C LEU A 43 -56.82 61.07 -44.98
N ARG A 44 -58.00 61.48 -44.47
CA ARG A 44 -59.42 61.29 -44.90
C ARG A 44 -60.25 60.52 -43.87
N ARG A 45 -61.43 60.97 -43.39
CA ARG A 45 -62.33 62.13 -43.71
C ARG A 45 -62.81 62.25 -45.16
N GLY A 46 -64.07 61.88 -45.39
CA GLY A 46 -64.90 62.22 -46.57
C GLY A 46 -64.64 61.36 -47.82
N SER A 47 -65.64 61.03 -48.64
CA SER A 47 -67.10 61.27 -48.53
C SER A 47 -67.90 60.23 -49.35
N ASP A 48 -69.21 60.19 -49.10
CA ASP A 48 -70.26 59.46 -49.85
C ASP A 48 -70.22 59.77 -51.38
N PRO A 49 -70.64 58.84 -52.27
CA PRO A 49 -72.07 58.82 -52.67
C PRO A 49 -72.67 57.42 -52.95
N GLY A 50 -73.93 57.16 -52.55
CA GLY A 50 -74.61 55.94 -53.04
C GLY A 50 -76.00 55.52 -52.51
N SER A 51 -76.88 56.43 -52.08
CA SER A 51 -78.29 56.09 -51.74
C SER A 51 -79.11 55.61 -52.97
N PRO A 52 -80.28 54.92 -52.83
CA PRO A 52 -81.28 55.13 -51.77
C PRO A 52 -82.12 53.93 -51.22
N SER A 53 -82.74 54.15 -50.05
CA SER A 53 -84.17 53.86 -49.70
C SER A 53 -84.79 52.50 -50.11
N LYS A 54 -85.37 51.65 -49.23
CA LYS A 54 -85.85 51.76 -47.82
C LYS A 54 -86.16 50.32 -47.29
N TYR A 55 -87.02 49.97 -46.31
CA TYR A 55 -88.09 50.61 -45.51
C TYR A 55 -88.18 49.94 -44.10
N THR A 56 -88.92 50.55 -43.17
CA THR A 56 -89.22 50.01 -41.82
C THR A 56 -90.66 49.50 -41.68
N MET A 57 -90.88 48.40 -40.93
CA MET A 57 -91.75 48.39 -39.73
C MET A 57 -91.94 47.01 -39.07
N ASN A 58 -91.75 46.97 -37.75
CA ASN A 58 -92.33 46.05 -36.75
C ASN A 58 -92.18 46.80 -35.40
N GLY A 59 -93.09 46.77 -34.43
CA GLY A 59 -94.41 46.14 -34.32
C GLY A 59 -94.74 45.94 -32.83
N GLY A 60 -95.71 46.68 -32.26
CA GLY A 60 -95.75 46.90 -30.79
C GLY A 60 -97.10 47.21 -30.13
N ILE A 61 -98.15 46.46 -30.48
CA ILE A 61 -99.32 46.03 -29.65
C ILE A 61 -99.67 46.83 -28.36
N SER A 62 -100.89 47.41 -28.27
CA SER A 62 -101.88 47.07 -27.20
C SER A 62 -103.24 47.82 -27.23
N GLN A 63 -104.33 47.02 -27.16
CA GLN A 63 -105.63 47.22 -26.48
C GLN A 63 -106.63 48.35 -26.84
N LEU A 64 -107.83 47.93 -27.30
CA LEU A 64 -109.22 48.11 -26.76
C LEU A 64 -109.60 49.44 -26.03
N SER A 65 -110.85 49.95 -26.09
CA SER A 65 -112.15 49.28 -26.31
C SER A 65 -113.26 50.19 -26.92
N THR A 66 -114.49 49.66 -26.96
CA THR A 66 -115.72 50.15 -27.66
C THR A 66 -116.57 51.21 -26.93
N GLY A 67 -117.43 51.96 -27.66
CA GLY A 67 -118.81 52.18 -27.18
C GLY A 67 -119.62 53.43 -27.62
N ALA A 68 -120.74 53.19 -28.31
CA ALA A 68 -122.02 53.94 -28.29
C ALA A 68 -122.17 55.37 -28.91
N ALA A 69 -123.44 55.76 -29.08
CA ALA A 69 -123.99 56.98 -29.74
C ALA A 69 -125.09 57.60 -28.80
N PRO A 70 -126.07 58.45 -29.21
CA PRO A 70 -126.33 59.20 -30.46
C PRO A 70 -126.76 60.69 -30.24
N SER A 71 -127.18 61.43 -31.29
CA SER A 71 -128.48 62.17 -31.33
C SER A 71 -128.74 63.06 -32.57
N VAL A 72 -129.98 62.95 -33.10
CA VAL A 72 -130.98 63.95 -33.57
C VAL A 72 -130.62 65.48 -33.52
N THR A 73 -131.06 66.43 -34.39
CA THR A 73 -132.29 66.53 -35.24
C THR A 73 -132.21 67.58 -36.39
N HIS A 74 -133.09 67.46 -37.40
CA HIS A 74 -133.92 68.50 -38.10
C HIS A 74 -133.88 68.69 -39.64
N TYR A 75 -135.07 69.03 -40.19
CA TYR A 75 -135.48 69.30 -41.59
C TYR A 75 -136.84 70.09 -41.60
N TYR A 76 -137.14 70.87 -42.67
CA TYR A 76 -138.42 71.48 -43.21
C TYR A 76 -139.48 72.15 -42.27
N GLU A 77 -140.36 73.14 -42.59
CA GLU A 77 -141.14 73.66 -43.78
C GLU A 77 -142.37 72.80 -44.23
N PRO A 78 -143.47 73.30 -44.87
CA PRO A 78 -143.68 74.58 -45.59
C PRO A 78 -144.98 75.42 -45.33
N SER A 79 -145.20 76.50 -46.13
CA SER A 79 -146.28 77.53 -46.10
C SER A 79 -147.50 77.30 -47.05
N SER A 80 -148.67 77.99 -46.89
CA SER A 80 -149.67 78.49 -47.92
C SER A 80 -151.11 78.83 -47.38
N SER A 81 -152.13 79.17 -48.22
CA SER A 81 -153.28 80.07 -47.86
C SER A 81 -154.66 80.02 -48.64
N TYR A 82 -155.74 80.56 -47.99
CA TYR A 82 -156.99 81.27 -48.47
C TYR A 82 -158.40 80.64 -48.79
N GLN A 83 -159.48 81.23 -48.20
CA GLN A 83 -160.96 81.30 -48.56
C GLN A 83 -161.89 80.03 -48.49
N PRO A 84 -163.25 80.00 -48.78
CA PRO A 84 -164.27 81.05 -49.16
C PRO A 84 -165.61 81.26 -48.31
N PRO A 85 -166.88 80.73 -48.57
CA PRO A 85 -168.17 81.53 -48.42
C PRO A 85 -169.47 80.88 -47.78
N SER A 86 -170.61 81.61 -47.62
CA SER A 86 -172.00 81.07 -47.26
C SER A 86 -173.22 82.06 -47.38
N LEU A 87 -174.49 81.58 -47.50
CA LEU A 87 -175.87 82.24 -47.38
C LEU A 87 -177.02 81.18 -47.64
N ALA A 88 -178.39 81.31 -47.61
CA ALA A 88 -179.50 82.27 -47.26
C ALA A 88 -180.91 81.54 -47.11
N THR A 89 -182.01 82.17 -46.60
CA THR A 89 -183.39 81.57 -46.31
C THR A 89 -184.54 82.65 -46.15
N VAL A 90 -185.87 82.46 -45.86
CA VAL A 90 -187.09 81.68 -46.35
C VAL A 90 -188.43 82.40 -45.90
N THR A 91 -189.67 82.07 -46.40
CA THR A 91 -190.99 82.73 -46.02
C THR A 91 -192.33 81.92 -46.12
N ASP A 92 -193.29 82.26 -45.23
CA ASP A 92 -194.79 82.34 -45.31
C ASP A 92 -195.78 81.13 -45.22
N ILE A 93 -196.96 81.40 -44.62
CA ILE A 93 -197.83 80.46 -43.87
C ILE A 93 -198.89 79.67 -44.67
N THR A 94 -199.21 80.05 -45.91
CA THR A 94 -199.89 79.14 -46.88
C THR A 94 -198.91 78.47 -47.84
N THR A 95 -197.61 78.53 -47.53
CA THR A 95 -196.49 77.98 -48.31
C THR A 95 -195.48 77.17 -47.47
N ASP A 96 -195.61 77.16 -46.14
CA ASP A 96 -194.62 76.63 -45.17
C ASP A 96 -194.17 75.18 -45.37
N GLN A 97 -195.00 74.30 -45.96
CA GLN A 97 -194.61 72.90 -46.17
C GLN A 97 -193.42 72.71 -47.13
N ARG A 98 -193.09 73.72 -47.93
CA ARG A 98 -191.97 73.67 -48.91
C ARG A 98 -190.61 74.04 -48.28
N SER A 99 -190.58 75.02 -47.37
CA SER A 99 -189.34 75.47 -46.73
C SER A 99 -188.70 74.37 -45.87
N ILE A 100 -189.51 73.59 -45.16
CA ILE A 100 -189.07 72.44 -44.35
C ILE A 100 -188.48 71.33 -45.22
N THR A 101 -189.06 71.05 -46.39
CA THR A 101 -188.60 69.98 -47.28
C THR A 101 -187.30 70.36 -48.00
N ASP A 102 -187.18 71.59 -48.50
CA ASP A 102 -185.93 72.06 -49.11
C ASP A 102 -184.77 72.13 -48.09
N LEU A 103 -185.01 72.67 -46.87
CA LEU A 103 -184.01 72.68 -45.80
C LEU A 103 -183.58 71.26 -45.37
N SER A 104 -184.51 70.30 -45.36
CA SER A 104 -184.19 68.90 -45.08
C SER A 104 -183.31 68.27 -46.17
N CYS A 105 -183.60 68.54 -47.45
CA CYS A 105 -182.77 68.09 -48.57
C CYS A 105 -181.35 68.68 -48.52
N ILE A 106 -181.21 69.98 -48.25
CA ILE A 106 -179.90 70.63 -48.11
C ILE A 106 -179.11 70.01 -46.95
N LEU A 107 -179.76 69.72 -45.82
CA LEU A 107 -179.12 69.12 -44.66
C LEU A 107 -178.70 67.66 -44.91
N ILE A 108 -179.48 66.90 -45.70
CA ILE A 108 -179.10 65.55 -46.16
C ILE A 108 -177.87 65.62 -47.08
N GLN A 109 -177.87 66.48 -48.11
CA GLN A 109 -176.72 66.63 -49.01
C GLN A 109 -175.44 67.10 -48.26
N ALA A 110 -175.57 68.04 -47.33
CA ALA A 110 -174.45 68.46 -46.48
C ALA A 110 -173.90 67.32 -45.62
N LYS A 111 -174.78 66.44 -45.11
CA LYS A 111 -174.39 65.23 -44.38
C LYS A 111 -173.68 64.21 -45.29
N GLU A 112 -174.18 63.98 -46.49
CA GLU A 112 -173.57 63.06 -47.48
C GLU A 112 -172.16 63.53 -47.88
N VAL A 113 -171.98 64.83 -48.18
CA VAL A 113 -170.66 65.42 -48.47
C VAL A 113 -169.72 65.30 -47.27
N SER A 114 -170.22 65.56 -46.04
CA SER A 114 -169.44 65.34 -44.81
C SER A 114 -169.04 63.87 -44.61
N GLU A 115 -169.93 62.93 -44.93
CA GLU A 115 -169.63 61.49 -44.83
C GLU A 115 -168.62 61.04 -45.89
N GLU A 116 -168.68 61.58 -47.11
CA GLU A 116 -167.73 61.25 -48.17
C GLU A 116 -166.34 61.83 -47.88
N GLN A 117 -166.23 63.09 -47.44
CA GLN A 117 -164.96 63.65 -46.94
C GLN A 117 -164.38 62.81 -45.80
N ARG A 118 -165.24 62.33 -44.87
CA ARG A 118 -164.85 61.45 -43.76
C ARG A 118 -164.47 60.03 -44.20
N LYS A 119 -164.83 59.58 -45.41
CA LYS A 119 -164.26 58.37 -46.03
C LYS A 119 -162.90 58.69 -46.65
N GLN A 120 -162.81 59.75 -47.45
CA GLN A 120 -161.59 60.17 -48.15
C GLN A 120 -160.42 60.42 -47.19
N PHE A 121 -160.63 61.17 -46.10
CA PHE A 121 -159.59 61.37 -45.08
C PHE A 121 -159.16 60.06 -44.40
N ARG A 122 -160.08 59.11 -44.15
CA ARG A 122 -159.72 57.81 -43.58
C ARG A 122 -158.92 56.95 -44.56
N ALA A 123 -159.25 56.99 -45.85
CA ALA A 123 -158.45 56.34 -46.89
C ALA A 123 -157.02 56.94 -46.97
N HIS A 124 -156.89 58.27 -46.96
CA HIS A 124 -155.59 58.94 -46.97
C HIS A 124 -154.76 58.65 -45.71
N ILE A 125 -155.40 58.58 -44.52
CA ILE A 125 -154.72 58.20 -43.27
C ILE A 125 -154.20 56.76 -43.34
N GLU A 126 -154.97 55.81 -43.88
CA GLU A 126 -154.53 54.42 -43.98
C GLU A 126 -153.46 54.22 -45.06
N GLU A 127 -153.52 54.98 -46.16
CA GLU A 127 -152.45 55.02 -47.16
C GLU A 127 -151.14 55.59 -46.57
N LEU A 128 -151.22 56.67 -45.79
CA LEU A 128 -150.06 57.27 -45.12
C LEU A 128 -149.47 56.35 -44.05
N LYS A 129 -150.30 55.63 -43.27
CA LYS A 129 -149.82 54.59 -42.35
C LYS A 129 -149.11 53.46 -43.10
N SER A 130 -149.68 52.99 -44.20
CA SER A 130 -149.10 51.92 -45.04
C SER A 130 -147.71 52.33 -45.55
N LYS A 131 -147.60 53.53 -46.14
CA LYS A 131 -146.32 54.12 -46.59
C LYS A 131 -145.33 54.31 -45.44
N LEU A 132 -145.77 54.78 -44.27
CA LEU A 132 -144.90 54.91 -43.10
C LEU A 132 -144.38 53.54 -42.64
N GLN A 133 -145.24 52.53 -42.54
CA GLN A 133 -144.84 51.17 -42.17
C GLN A 133 -143.88 50.55 -43.19
N GLU A 134 -144.10 50.77 -44.49
CA GLU A 134 -143.18 50.38 -45.55
C GLU A 134 -141.80 51.04 -45.39
N THR A 135 -141.74 52.36 -45.15
CA THR A 135 -140.45 53.06 -44.93
C THR A 135 -139.72 52.59 -43.67
N VAL A 136 -140.42 52.20 -42.61
CA VAL A 136 -139.83 51.59 -41.41
C VAL A 136 -139.25 50.21 -41.73
N VAL A 137 -140.00 49.33 -42.39
CA VAL A 137 -139.52 48.00 -42.80
C VAL A 137 -138.32 48.10 -43.74
N ASN A 138 -138.33 49.03 -44.70
CA ASN A 138 -137.22 49.27 -45.62
C ASN A 138 -135.97 49.81 -44.89
N ARG A 139 -136.13 50.73 -43.93
CA ARG A 139 -135.03 51.21 -43.07
C ARG A 139 -134.40 50.06 -42.27
N ASP A 140 -135.22 49.23 -41.65
CA ASP A 140 -134.74 48.17 -40.76
C ASP A 140 -134.07 47.04 -41.55
N SER A 141 -134.58 46.72 -42.74
CA SER A 141 -133.92 45.84 -43.72
C SER A 141 -132.53 46.36 -44.14
N ILE A 142 -132.39 47.67 -44.37
CA ILE A 142 -131.09 48.31 -44.68
C ILE A 142 -130.12 48.23 -43.48
N MET A 143 -130.62 48.38 -42.25
CA MET A 143 -129.81 48.22 -41.04
C MET A 143 -129.31 46.78 -40.87
N ASP A 144 -130.19 45.78 -41.03
CA ASP A 144 -129.83 44.36 -40.98
C ASP A 144 -128.81 43.99 -42.06
N LEU A 145 -128.91 44.58 -43.26
CA LEU A 145 -127.93 44.38 -44.33
C LEU A 145 -126.56 44.94 -43.95
N ARG A 146 -126.50 46.18 -43.43
CA ARG A 146 -125.25 46.80 -42.98
C ARG A 146 -124.61 46.06 -41.80
N GLN A 147 -125.41 45.55 -40.86
CA GLN A 147 -124.92 44.75 -39.74
C GLN A 147 -124.28 43.45 -40.23
N ARG A 148 -124.96 42.71 -41.12
CA ARG A 148 -124.42 41.49 -41.75
C ARG A 148 -123.18 41.76 -42.60
N GLU A 149 -123.12 42.91 -43.28
CA GLU A 149 -121.92 43.32 -44.03
C GLU A 149 -120.74 43.59 -43.08
N ALA A 150 -120.94 44.34 -41.99
CA ALA A 150 -119.91 44.62 -41.00
C ALA A 150 -119.38 43.33 -40.33
N GLU A 151 -120.27 42.41 -39.96
CA GLU A 151 -119.91 41.09 -39.42
C GLU A 151 -119.12 40.24 -40.44
N SER A 152 -119.49 40.30 -41.72
CA SER A 152 -118.77 39.63 -42.80
C SER A 152 -117.35 40.20 -42.97
N GLN A 153 -117.23 41.54 -42.99
CA GLN A 153 -115.94 42.24 -43.08
C GLN A 153 -115.05 41.97 -41.86
N GLU A 154 -115.58 41.98 -40.64
CA GLU A 154 -114.78 41.69 -39.44
C GLU A 154 -114.32 40.22 -39.42
N ASN A 155 -115.16 39.29 -39.84
CA ASN A 155 -114.78 37.88 -39.97
C ASN A 155 -113.74 37.65 -41.09
N LEU A 156 -113.76 38.43 -42.16
CA LEU A 156 -112.69 38.44 -43.17
C LEU A 156 -111.38 38.98 -42.59
N ILE A 157 -111.41 40.07 -41.83
CA ILE A 157 -110.22 40.64 -41.14
C ILE A 157 -109.64 39.61 -40.15
N ARG A 158 -110.47 38.95 -39.33
CA ARG A 158 -110.04 37.87 -38.42
C ARG A 158 -109.36 36.72 -39.18
N LYS A 159 -109.93 36.28 -40.31
CA LYS A 159 -109.34 35.24 -41.17
C LYS A 159 -107.99 35.68 -41.76
N LEU A 160 -107.89 36.89 -42.31
CA LEU A 160 -106.65 37.43 -42.87
C LEU A 160 -105.56 37.59 -41.81
N GLN A 161 -105.90 38.02 -40.59
CA GLN A 161 -104.94 38.06 -39.48
C GLN A 161 -104.54 36.67 -38.97
N ALA A 162 -105.41 35.65 -39.10
CA ALA A 162 -105.06 34.28 -38.75
C ALA A 162 -104.10 33.66 -39.77
N THR A 163 -104.39 33.79 -41.07
CA THR A 163 -103.52 33.27 -42.13
C THR A 163 -102.18 34.00 -42.18
N LEU A 164 -102.14 35.32 -41.92
CA LEU A 164 -100.89 36.08 -41.87
C LEU A 164 -100.00 35.64 -40.69
N ARG A 165 -100.56 35.36 -39.51
CA ARG A 165 -99.81 34.78 -38.37
C ARG A 165 -99.30 33.37 -38.70
N GLN A 166 -100.14 32.50 -39.27
CA GLN A 166 -99.74 31.16 -39.70
C GLN A 166 -98.62 31.20 -40.73
N LEU A 167 -98.65 32.16 -41.67
CA LEU A 167 -97.60 32.36 -42.66
C LEU A 167 -96.29 32.85 -42.01
N GLN A 168 -96.35 33.80 -41.06
CA GLN A 168 -95.18 34.25 -40.30
C GLN A 168 -94.55 33.13 -39.47
N GLU A 169 -95.36 32.29 -38.83
CA GLU A 169 -94.90 31.12 -38.08
C GLU A 169 -94.24 30.08 -39.00
N ALA A 170 -94.88 29.77 -40.14
CA ALA A 170 -94.30 28.88 -41.16
C ALA A 170 -92.96 29.41 -41.70
N TYR A 171 -92.86 30.71 -42.00
CA TYR A 171 -91.59 31.33 -42.40
C TYR A 171 -90.52 31.22 -41.31
N SER A 172 -90.84 31.48 -40.03
CA SER A 172 -89.87 31.36 -38.94
C SER A 172 -89.40 29.92 -38.70
N VAL A 173 -90.28 28.93 -38.88
CA VAL A 173 -89.92 27.50 -38.82
C VAL A 173 -89.06 27.11 -40.02
N GLN A 174 -89.38 27.59 -41.22
CA GLN A 174 -88.60 27.36 -42.43
C GLN A 174 -87.19 27.97 -42.33
N GLU A 175 -87.08 29.21 -41.84
CA GLU A 175 -85.80 29.91 -41.66
C GLU A 175 -84.89 29.19 -40.64
N LYS A 176 -85.43 28.75 -39.50
CA LYS A 176 -84.70 27.91 -38.53
C LYS A 176 -84.26 26.59 -39.16
N THR A 177 -85.12 25.96 -39.95
CA THR A 177 -84.79 24.70 -40.65
C THR A 177 -83.67 24.90 -41.68
N LEU A 178 -83.67 26.03 -42.39
CA LEU A 178 -82.60 26.43 -43.31
C LEU A 178 -81.28 26.75 -42.59
N GLN A 179 -81.33 27.44 -41.44
CA GLN A 179 -80.15 27.68 -40.61
C GLN A 179 -79.56 26.38 -40.05
N GLU A 180 -80.42 25.46 -39.60
CA GLU A 180 -80.00 24.13 -39.17
C GLU A 180 -79.35 23.32 -40.29
N THR A 181 -79.96 23.25 -41.48
CA THR A 181 -79.41 22.49 -42.62
C THR A 181 -78.16 23.12 -43.19
N GLY A 182 -78.02 24.45 -43.17
CA GLY A 182 -76.75 25.15 -43.38
C GLY A 182 -75.67 24.64 -42.42
N SER A 183 -75.92 24.75 -41.11
CA SER A 183 -74.95 24.32 -40.09
C SER A 183 -74.60 22.82 -40.11
N LYS A 184 -75.50 21.97 -40.66
CA LYS A 184 -75.26 20.54 -40.91
C LYS A 184 -74.38 20.36 -42.16
N THR A 185 -74.63 21.14 -43.21
CA THR A 185 -73.81 21.17 -44.44
C THR A 185 -72.38 21.62 -44.14
N ASP A 186 -72.18 22.70 -43.37
CA ASP A 186 -70.86 23.20 -42.98
C ASP A 186 -70.03 22.12 -42.25
N LYS A 187 -70.65 21.41 -41.30
CA LYS A 187 -70.03 20.30 -40.55
C LYS A 187 -69.70 19.12 -41.46
N LEU A 188 -70.56 18.80 -42.42
CA LEU A 188 -70.29 17.75 -43.41
C LEU A 188 -69.13 18.14 -44.34
N SER A 189 -69.07 19.39 -44.80
CA SER A 189 -67.95 19.92 -45.60
C SER A 189 -66.63 19.92 -44.82
N GLN A 190 -66.65 20.30 -43.54
CA GLN A 190 -65.47 20.23 -42.66
C GLN A 190 -65.01 18.78 -42.45
N ASN A 191 -65.95 17.85 -42.19
CA ASN A 191 -65.63 16.43 -42.04
C ASN A 191 -65.07 15.82 -43.34
N LEU A 192 -65.61 16.20 -44.50
CA LEU A 192 -65.12 15.78 -45.81
C LEU A 192 -63.69 16.27 -46.06
N TYR A 193 -63.38 17.53 -45.75
CA TYR A 193 -62.03 18.08 -45.85
C TYR A 193 -61.01 17.33 -44.96
N VAL A 194 -61.40 17.00 -43.71
CA VAL A 194 -60.56 16.21 -42.79
C VAL A 194 -60.38 14.78 -43.30
N ALA A 195 -61.42 14.16 -43.85
CA ALA A 195 -61.35 12.82 -44.42
C ALA A 195 -60.42 12.76 -45.65
N ASP A 196 -60.55 13.71 -46.59
CA ASP A 196 -59.68 13.80 -47.77
C ASP A 196 -58.22 14.09 -47.39
N THR A 197 -57.99 15.03 -46.45
CA THR A 197 -56.64 15.28 -45.89
C THR A 197 -56.03 14.01 -45.30
N SER A 198 -56.81 13.21 -44.56
CA SER A 198 -56.35 11.95 -43.96
C SER A 198 -56.07 10.88 -45.02
N LEU A 199 -56.90 10.79 -46.05
CA LEU A 199 -56.75 9.84 -47.16
C LEU A 199 -55.51 10.17 -48.00
N ASN A 200 -55.24 11.45 -48.26
CA ASN A 200 -54.03 11.88 -48.96
C ASN A 200 -52.74 11.66 -48.14
N GLN A 201 -52.81 11.73 -46.81
CA GLN A 201 -51.70 11.28 -45.94
C GLN A 201 -51.47 9.77 -46.05
N ILE A 202 -52.52 8.95 -46.09
CA ILE A 202 -52.43 7.50 -46.30
C ILE A 202 -51.78 7.19 -47.66
N ARG A 203 -52.24 7.83 -48.75
CA ARG A 203 -51.63 7.70 -50.08
C ARG A 203 -50.13 8.02 -50.06
N ALA A 204 -49.73 9.14 -49.45
CA ALA A 204 -48.33 9.55 -49.37
C ALA A 204 -47.45 8.58 -48.55
N VAL A 205 -47.98 8.00 -47.47
CA VAL A 205 -47.28 6.95 -46.70
C VAL A 205 -47.07 5.70 -47.55
N ILE A 206 -48.13 5.20 -48.21
CA ILE A 206 -48.08 4.04 -49.11
C ILE A 206 -47.06 4.28 -50.24
N ALA A 207 -47.12 5.43 -50.92
CA ALA A 207 -46.16 5.81 -51.96
C ALA A 207 -44.70 5.73 -51.46
N SER A 208 -44.45 6.10 -50.20
CA SER A 208 -43.12 6.01 -49.59
C SER A 208 -42.67 4.55 -49.34
N VAL A 209 -43.61 3.63 -49.08
CA VAL A 209 -43.32 2.20 -48.91
C VAL A 209 -43.13 1.52 -50.26
N GLU A 210 -44.00 1.79 -51.24
CA GLU A 210 -43.84 1.31 -52.62
C GLU A 210 -42.49 1.74 -53.22
N LYS A 211 -42.06 2.98 -52.95
CA LYS A 211 -40.74 3.50 -53.34
C LYS A 211 -39.57 2.79 -52.64
N LYS A 212 -39.71 2.38 -51.38
CA LYS A 212 -38.70 1.56 -50.67
C LYS A 212 -38.67 0.11 -51.17
N ARG A 213 -39.83 -0.43 -51.52
CA ARG A 213 -40.07 -1.78 -52.04
C ARG A 213 -39.68 -1.93 -53.51
N GLY A 214 -39.54 -0.82 -54.24
CA GLY A 214 -39.15 -0.75 -55.66
C GLY A 214 -40.24 -1.13 -56.65
N LYS A 215 -41.47 -1.40 -56.18
CA LYS A 215 -42.64 -1.80 -56.98
C LYS A 215 -43.94 -1.54 -56.21
N SER A 216 -45.03 -1.27 -56.94
CA SER A 216 -46.36 -1.07 -56.36
C SER A 216 -46.96 -2.36 -55.80
N PHE A 217 -47.88 -2.25 -54.84
CA PHE A 217 -48.51 -3.41 -54.20
C PHE A 217 -49.44 -4.19 -55.14
N TYR A 218 -50.04 -3.49 -56.11
CA TYR A 218 -50.85 -4.04 -57.19
C TYR A 218 -50.40 -3.47 -58.54
N ASP A 219 -50.56 -4.24 -59.61
CA ASP A 219 -50.36 -3.80 -61.00
C ASP A 219 -51.57 -2.98 -61.48
N SER A 220 -51.73 -1.79 -60.90
CA SER A 220 -52.87 -0.88 -61.09
C SER A 220 -52.39 0.57 -61.21
N GLU A 221 -53.30 1.54 -61.28
CA GLU A 221 -52.91 2.96 -61.31
C GLU A 221 -52.12 3.36 -60.05
N PRO A 222 -51.21 4.36 -60.14
CA PRO A 222 -50.47 4.89 -59.00
C PRO A 222 -51.40 5.31 -57.85
N ILE A 223 -50.93 5.16 -56.61
CA ILE A 223 -51.71 5.35 -55.38
C ILE A 223 -52.46 6.71 -55.29
N ASP A 224 -51.90 7.76 -55.88
CA ASP A 224 -52.53 9.09 -55.95
C ASP A 224 -53.82 9.13 -56.79
N LYS A 225 -53.97 8.21 -57.76
CA LYS A 225 -55.14 8.06 -58.62
C LYS A 225 -56.12 6.99 -58.15
N GLN A 226 -55.67 6.04 -57.32
CA GLN A 226 -56.51 4.94 -56.84
C GLN A 226 -57.76 5.48 -56.13
N SER A 227 -58.91 4.84 -56.39
CA SER A 227 -60.16 5.12 -55.69
C SER A 227 -60.03 4.79 -54.20
N SER A 228 -60.82 5.43 -53.34
CA SER A 228 -60.72 5.27 -51.88
C SER A 228 -60.78 3.81 -51.42
N THR A 229 -61.58 2.97 -52.09
CA THR A 229 -61.65 1.51 -51.82
C THR A 229 -60.37 0.79 -52.20
N MET A 230 -59.75 1.13 -53.34
CA MET A 230 -58.45 0.57 -53.73
C MET A 230 -57.32 1.04 -52.81
N VAL A 231 -57.35 2.29 -52.33
CA VAL A 231 -56.40 2.78 -51.32
C VAL A 231 -56.48 1.96 -50.02
N VAL A 232 -57.68 1.51 -49.61
CA VAL A 232 -57.85 0.61 -48.45
C VAL A 232 -57.20 -0.76 -48.71
N HIS A 233 -57.49 -1.42 -49.83
CA HIS A 233 -56.86 -2.71 -50.14
C HIS A 233 -55.34 -2.61 -50.33
N THR A 234 -54.85 -1.51 -50.92
CA THR A 234 -53.41 -1.22 -50.99
C THR A 234 -52.80 -0.98 -49.61
N LEU A 235 -53.53 -0.39 -48.66
CA LEU A 235 -53.09 -0.25 -47.27
C LEU A 235 -53.08 -1.61 -46.54
N GLU A 236 -54.11 -2.43 -46.67
CA GLU A 236 -54.18 -3.79 -46.12
C GLU A 236 -53.00 -4.63 -46.63
N ARG A 237 -52.76 -4.60 -47.94
CA ARG A 237 -51.63 -5.28 -48.60
C ARG A 237 -50.29 -4.75 -48.12
N CYS A 238 -50.15 -3.44 -47.91
CA CYS A 238 -48.96 -2.81 -47.35
C CYS A 238 -48.69 -3.27 -45.92
N VAL A 239 -49.72 -3.38 -45.08
CA VAL A 239 -49.59 -3.85 -43.69
C VAL A 239 -49.21 -5.33 -43.65
N GLN A 240 -49.93 -6.19 -44.39
CA GLN A 240 -49.65 -7.63 -44.47
C GLN A 240 -48.23 -7.96 -44.93
N GLU A 241 -47.72 -7.25 -45.95
CA GLU A 241 -46.34 -7.47 -46.41
C GLU A 241 -45.30 -6.94 -45.41
N MET A 242 -45.58 -5.86 -44.66
CA MET A 242 -44.71 -5.42 -43.56
C MET A 242 -44.74 -6.37 -42.35
N GLU A 243 -45.89 -6.96 -42.03
CA GLU A 243 -46.03 -7.98 -40.98
C GLU A 243 -45.25 -9.24 -41.34
N SER A 244 -45.32 -9.70 -42.59
CA SER A 244 -44.52 -10.84 -43.08
C SER A 244 -43.00 -10.56 -43.09
N ASP A 245 -42.59 -9.34 -43.46
CA ASP A 245 -41.19 -8.89 -43.32
C ASP A 245 -40.75 -8.86 -41.85
N LEU A 246 -41.59 -8.41 -40.92
CA LEU A 246 -41.29 -8.44 -39.48
C LEU A 246 -41.18 -9.87 -38.94
N GLU A 247 -42.10 -10.76 -39.31
CA GLU A 247 -42.11 -12.18 -38.94
C GLU A 247 -40.81 -12.88 -39.37
N THR A 248 -40.40 -12.70 -40.64
CA THR A 248 -39.16 -13.30 -41.16
C THR A 248 -37.88 -12.67 -40.58
N LYS A 249 -37.94 -11.42 -40.10
CA LYS A 249 -36.84 -10.79 -39.37
C LYS A 249 -36.78 -11.28 -37.92
N ALA A 250 -37.92 -11.45 -37.25
CA ALA A 250 -38.01 -12.03 -35.91
C ALA A 250 -37.49 -13.48 -35.89
N GLY A 251 -37.87 -14.30 -36.88
CA GLY A 251 -37.33 -15.65 -37.05
C GLY A 251 -35.80 -15.67 -37.23
N LYS A 252 -35.24 -14.76 -38.03
CA LYS A 252 -33.78 -14.62 -38.21
C LYS A 252 -33.07 -14.11 -36.97
N MET A 253 -33.68 -13.19 -36.22
CA MET A 253 -33.17 -12.71 -34.94
C MET A 253 -33.09 -13.86 -33.93
N LYS A 254 -34.17 -14.64 -33.80
CA LYS A 254 -34.24 -15.82 -32.93
C LYS A 254 -33.22 -16.90 -33.29
N GLN A 255 -32.93 -17.10 -34.59
CA GLN A 255 -31.84 -17.99 -35.00
C GLN A 255 -30.48 -17.47 -34.53
N LEU A 256 -30.19 -16.18 -34.72
CA LEU A 256 -28.94 -15.56 -34.25
C LEU A 256 -28.81 -15.57 -32.73
N GLU A 257 -29.92 -15.47 -31.99
CA GLU A 257 -29.94 -15.65 -30.53
C GLU A 257 -29.54 -17.08 -30.13
N ASN A 258 -30.07 -18.10 -30.81
CA ASN A 258 -29.69 -19.51 -30.60
C ASN A 258 -28.20 -19.75 -30.93
N ASP A 259 -27.75 -19.26 -32.10
CA ASP A 259 -26.37 -19.40 -32.57
C ASP A 259 -25.39 -18.75 -31.58
N LEU A 260 -25.74 -17.57 -31.07
CA LEU A 260 -24.99 -16.86 -30.03
C LEU A 260 -24.96 -17.64 -28.71
N GLU A 261 -26.08 -18.25 -28.29
CA GLU A 261 -26.12 -19.05 -27.07
C GLU A 261 -25.28 -20.33 -27.19
N GLU A 262 -25.23 -20.97 -28.36
CA GLU A 262 -24.36 -22.12 -28.63
C GLU A 262 -22.87 -21.73 -28.71
N LEU A 263 -22.55 -20.56 -29.28
CA LEU A 263 -21.22 -19.94 -29.19
C LEU A 263 -20.81 -19.64 -27.74
N GLN A 264 -21.72 -19.13 -26.91
CA GLN A 264 -21.45 -18.93 -25.48
C GLN A 264 -21.27 -20.25 -24.72
N LYS A 265 -22.10 -21.26 -25.00
CA LYS A 265 -21.99 -22.61 -24.39
C LYS A 265 -20.69 -23.31 -24.78
N SER A 266 -20.27 -23.22 -26.03
CA SER A 266 -18.99 -23.78 -26.51
C SER A 266 -17.79 -23.01 -25.95
N SER A 267 -17.83 -21.68 -25.92
CA SER A 267 -16.80 -20.83 -25.30
C SER A 267 -16.62 -21.14 -23.80
N ARG A 268 -17.70 -21.27 -23.03
CA ARG A 268 -17.65 -21.73 -21.63
C ARG A 268 -17.00 -23.10 -21.52
N ARG A 269 -17.45 -24.10 -22.30
CA ARG A 269 -16.84 -25.45 -22.31
C ARG A 269 -15.33 -25.44 -22.61
N THR A 270 -14.83 -24.51 -23.42
CA THR A 270 -13.37 -24.34 -23.63
C THR A 270 -12.67 -23.65 -22.46
N GLN A 271 -13.32 -22.66 -21.84
CA GLN A 271 -12.80 -21.99 -20.64
C GLN A 271 -12.75 -22.95 -19.44
N ASP A 272 -13.79 -23.75 -19.22
CA ASP A 272 -13.87 -24.76 -18.16
C ASP A 272 -12.77 -25.82 -18.30
N LYS A 273 -12.50 -26.28 -19.53
CA LYS A 273 -11.38 -27.18 -19.84
C LYS A 273 -10.02 -26.55 -19.50
N LEU A 274 -9.78 -25.31 -19.95
CA LEU A 274 -8.55 -24.58 -19.64
C LEU A 274 -8.37 -24.38 -18.12
N ILE A 275 -9.45 -24.11 -17.38
CA ILE A 275 -9.41 -24.03 -15.91
C ILE A 275 -9.00 -25.37 -15.29
N VAL A 276 -9.58 -26.49 -15.74
CA VAL A 276 -9.21 -27.83 -15.25
C VAL A 276 -7.77 -28.19 -15.62
N GLU A 277 -7.31 -27.90 -16.85
CA GLU A 277 -5.92 -28.12 -17.28
C GLU A 277 -4.93 -27.27 -16.47
N HIS A 278 -5.25 -26.00 -16.19
CA HIS A 278 -4.45 -25.14 -15.32
C HIS A 278 -4.45 -25.62 -13.86
N GLN A 279 -5.59 -26.07 -13.32
CA GLN A 279 -5.68 -26.64 -11.98
C GLN A 279 -4.85 -27.93 -11.86
N GLN A 280 -4.99 -28.88 -12.80
CA GLN A 280 -4.17 -30.10 -12.83
C GLN A 280 -2.68 -29.79 -12.92
N ARG A 281 -2.29 -28.80 -13.75
CA ARG A 281 -0.88 -28.39 -13.88
C ARG A 281 -0.34 -27.70 -12.62
N LEU A 282 -1.18 -26.96 -11.89
CA LEU A 282 -0.83 -26.40 -10.59
C LEU A 282 -0.70 -27.48 -9.51
N SER A 283 -1.60 -28.47 -9.48
CA SER A 283 -1.48 -29.64 -8.59
C SER A 283 -0.20 -30.42 -8.86
N GLN A 284 0.06 -30.79 -10.12
CA GLN A 284 1.30 -31.49 -10.52
C GLN A 284 2.57 -30.69 -10.16
N LEU A 285 2.56 -29.37 -10.34
CA LEU A 285 3.69 -28.53 -9.96
C LEU A 285 3.85 -28.44 -8.43
N THR A 286 2.75 -28.42 -7.69
CA THR A 286 2.76 -28.42 -6.21
C THR A 286 3.28 -29.76 -5.67
N GLU A 287 2.77 -30.87 -6.18
CA GLU A 287 3.22 -32.23 -5.85
C GLU A 287 4.71 -32.43 -6.15
N GLU A 288 5.20 -31.96 -7.30
CA GLU A 288 6.62 -32.02 -7.65
C GLU A 288 7.48 -31.09 -6.79
N HIS A 289 7.03 -29.88 -6.47
CA HIS A 289 7.72 -29.00 -5.53
C HIS A 289 7.79 -29.60 -4.11
N GLU A 290 6.70 -30.21 -3.64
CA GLU A 290 6.64 -30.88 -2.33
C GLU A 290 7.53 -32.14 -2.31
N ARG A 291 7.57 -32.91 -3.40
CA ARG A 291 8.50 -34.02 -3.61
C ARG A 291 9.96 -33.57 -3.61
N GLN A 292 10.27 -32.42 -4.25
CA GLN A 292 11.62 -31.84 -4.25
C GLN A 292 12.01 -31.31 -2.87
N LEU A 293 11.08 -30.70 -2.12
CA LEU A 293 11.27 -30.28 -0.73
C LEU A 293 11.54 -31.47 0.18
N GLN A 294 10.76 -32.56 0.07
CA GLN A 294 11.00 -33.78 0.83
C GLN A 294 12.37 -34.37 0.49
N ALA A 295 12.69 -34.55 -0.80
CA ALA A 295 13.99 -35.05 -1.22
C ALA A 295 15.16 -34.14 -0.80
N ALA A 296 14.94 -32.83 -0.60
CA ALA A 296 15.92 -31.91 -0.03
C ALA A 296 16.02 -32.03 1.50
N ALA A 297 14.90 -32.24 2.20
CA ALA A 297 14.85 -32.53 3.63
C ALA A 297 15.56 -33.85 3.96
N ASP A 298 15.33 -34.90 3.18
CA ASP A 298 15.98 -36.22 3.31
C ASP A 298 17.50 -36.11 3.10
N ARG A 299 17.94 -35.42 2.03
CA ARG A 299 19.37 -35.13 1.81
C ARG A 299 19.98 -34.34 2.98
N ALA A 300 19.25 -33.39 3.54
CA ALA A 300 19.70 -32.63 4.71
C ALA A 300 19.64 -33.46 6.01
N ALA A 301 18.77 -34.47 6.13
CA ALA A 301 18.76 -35.41 7.24
C ALA A 301 19.99 -36.32 7.17
N ASN A 302 20.21 -36.98 6.03
CA ASN A 302 21.38 -37.83 5.79
C ASN A 302 22.70 -37.05 5.96
N ALA A 303 22.77 -35.79 5.53
CA ALA A 303 23.95 -34.95 5.75
C ALA A 303 24.18 -34.61 7.24
N ARG A 304 23.11 -34.42 8.03
CA ARG A 304 23.21 -34.25 9.50
C ARG A 304 23.59 -35.54 10.20
N GLU A 305 23.11 -36.68 9.74
CA GLU A 305 23.47 -38.01 10.27
C GLU A 305 24.93 -38.34 9.96
N GLN A 306 25.40 -38.10 8.74
CA GLN A 306 26.81 -38.19 8.38
C GLN A 306 27.68 -37.25 9.22
N ALA A 307 27.24 -36.01 9.44
CA ALA A 307 27.94 -35.08 10.32
C ALA A 307 27.95 -35.56 11.79
N ALA A 308 26.86 -36.13 12.30
CA ALA A 308 26.78 -36.69 13.65
C ALA A 308 27.68 -37.94 13.81
N ASN A 309 27.74 -38.79 12.79
CA ASN A 309 28.62 -39.96 12.76
C ASN A 309 30.10 -39.55 12.71
N LEU A 310 30.46 -38.53 11.92
CA LEU A 310 31.81 -37.95 11.93
C LEU A 310 32.13 -37.25 13.26
N GLN A 311 31.18 -36.52 13.85
CA GLN A 311 31.32 -35.91 15.18
C GLN A 311 31.55 -36.99 16.26
N SER A 312 30.84 -38.12 16.18
CA SER A 312 31.01 -39.28 17.05
C SER A 312 32.39 -39.93 16.87
N GLN A 313 32.83 -40.16 15.62
CA GLN A 313 34.18 -40.66 15.33
C GLN A 313 35.28 -39.73 15.84
N ILE A 314 35.15 -38.41 15.65
CA ILE A 314 36.06 -37.40 16.20
C ILE A 314 36.08 -37.45 17.73
N THR A 315 34.92 -37.59 18.37
CA THR A 315 34.81 -37.68 19.84
C THR A 315 35.48 -38.96 20.37
N LEU A 316 35.27 -40.10 19.70
CA LEU A 316 35.92 -41.36 20.03
C LEU A 316 37.44 -41.32 19.80
N MET A 317 37.91 -40.64 18.74
CA MET A 317 39.33 -40.38 18.51
C MET A 317 39.93 -39.45 19.56
N GLN A 318 39.21 -38.41 19.98
CA GLN A 318 39.62 -37.52 21.07
C GLN A 318 39.74 -38.31 22.38
N GLU A 319 38.73 -39.10 22.75
CA GLU A 319 38.81 -40.00 23.91
C GLU A 319 39.98 -40.98 23.83
N GLN A 320 40.33 -41.52 22.66
CA GLN A 320 41.47 -42.41 22.48
C GLN A 320 42.82 -41.67 22.62
N LEU A 321 42.91 -40.44 22.11
CA LEU A 321 44.09 -39.58 22.26
C LEU A 321 44.25 -39.11 23.71
N ASP A 322 43.17 -38.74 24.39
CA ASP A 322 43.16 -38.34 25.79
C ASP A 322 43.52 -39.52 26.70
N LYS A 323 43.01 -40.74 26.44
CA LYS A 323 43.43 -41.96 27.15
C LYS A 323 44.90 -42.29 26.87
N GLN A 324 45.41 -42.04 25.66
CA GLN A 324 46.84 -42.22 25.37
C GLN A 324 47.72 -41.13 26.02
N ALA A 325 47.24 -39.89 26.14
CA ALA A 325 47.90 -38.82 26.87
C ALA A 325 47.92 -39.15 28.37
N GLN A 326 46.79 -39.55 28.95
CA GLN A 326 46.70 -39.98 30.34
C GLN A 326 47.65 -41.15 30.65
N MET A 327 47.72 -42.19 29.80
CA MET A 327 48.70 -43.27 29.99
C MET A 327 50.15 -42.79 29.91
N LYS A 328 50.46 -41.77 29.09
CA LYS A 328 51.79 -41.16 29.04
C LYS A 328 52.07 -40.32 30.28
N ASP A 329 51.11 -39.53 30.76
CA ASP A 329 51.23 -38.69 31.95
C ASP A 329 51.31 -39.54 33.23
N ASP A 330 50.59 -40.65 33.29
CA ASP A 330 50.70 -41.65 34.36
C ASP A 330 52.06 -42.34 34.32
N HIS A 331 52.58 -42.71 33.14
CA HIS A 331 53.94 -43.26 33.01
C HIS A 331 55.06 -42.24 33.27
N ILE A 332 54.87 -40.97 32.90
CA ILE A 332 55.74 -39.86 33.30
C ILE A 332 55.75 -39.77 34.84
N ARG A 333 54.59 -39.83 35.49
CA ARG A 333 54.48 -39.81 36.95
C ARG A 333 55.13 -41.03 37.62
N GLU A 334 55.05 -42.21 37.01
CA GLU A 334 55.82 -43.39 37.45
C GLU A 334 57.33 -43.15 37.37
N LEU A 335 57.81 -42.58 36.26
CA LEU A 335 59.23 -42.25 36.06
C LEU A 335 59.68 -41.12 36.99
N GLU A 336 58.86 -40.10 37.24
CA GLU A 336 59.11 -39.03 38.21
C GLU A 336 59.19 -39.60 39.63
N ASN A 337 58.24 -40.43 40.05
CA ASN A 337 58.25 -41.12 41.34
C ASN A 337 59.48 -42.02 41.50
N LYS A 338 59.94 -42.66 40.42
CA LYS A 338 61.16 -43.47 40.41
C LYS A 338 62.43 -42.62 40.42
N ILE A 339 62.39 -41.42 39.84
CA ILE A 339 63.48 -40.43 39.93
C ILE A 339 63.53 -39.82 41.33
N THR A 340 62.40 -39.59 42.01
CA THR A 340 62.41 -39.15 43.42
C THR A 340 62.89 -40.26 44.35
N SER A 341 62.42 -41.50 44.20
CA SER A 341 62.93 -42.61 45.02
C SER A 341 64.43 -42.84 44.80
N LEU A 342 64.91 -42.81 43.55
CA LEU A 342 66.35 -42.92 43.25
C LEU A 342 67.17 -41.72 43.77
N LYS A 343 66.58 -40.52 43.91
CA LYS A 343 67.24 -39.39 44.57
C LYS A 343 67.28 -39.57 46.08
N GLU A 344 66.22 -40.07 46.69
CA GLU A 344 66.15 -40.40 48.12
C GLU A 344 67.16 -41.52 48.45
N ASP A 345 67.20 -42.60 47.67
CA ASP A 345 68.22 -43.64 47.75
C ASP A 345 69.63 -43.06 47.58
N GLN A 346 69.83 -42.15 46.61
CA GLN A 346 71.13 -41.50 46.41
C GLN A 346 71.52 -40.59 47.58
N ASP A 347 70.58 -39.89 48.21
CA ASP A 347 70.83 -39.00 49.35
C ASP A 347 71.02 -39.78 50.65
N VAL A 348 70.33 -40.91 50.84
CA VAL A 348 70.62 -41.89 51.90
C VAL A 348 72.00 -42.51 51.69
N ALA A 349 72.36 -42.88 50.46
CA ALA A 349 73.70 -43.37 50.14
C ALA A 349 74.77 -42.29 50.37
N LYS A 350 74.53 -41.03 49.96
CA LYS A 350 75.45 -39.90 50.26
C LYS A 350 75.64 -39.73 51.76
N LYS A 351 74.56 -39.77 52.56
CA LYS A 351 74.65 -39.71 54.03
C LYS A 351 75.47 -40.86 54.60
N GLY A 352 75.20 -42.10 54.19
CA GLY A 352 76.01 -43.25 54.59
C GLY A 352 77.49 -43.13 54.18
N TRP A 353 77.79 -42.50 53.04
CA TRP A 353 79.16 -42.21 52.61
C TRP A 353 79.80 -41.00 53.33
N THR A 354 79.04 -39.99 53.79
CA THR A 354 79.58 -38.91 54.64
C THR A 354 79.78 -39.38 56.06
N GLU A 355 78.81 -40.08 56.67
CA GLU A 355 78.93 -40.71 58.00
C GLU A 355 80.12 -41.68 58.03
N LYS A 356 80.30 -42.50 56.98
CA LYS A 356 81.46 -43.39 56.85
C LYS A 356 82.77 -42.65 56.60
N ARG A 357 82.74 -41.48 55.96
CA ARG A 357 83.91 -40.62 55.81
C ARG A 357 84.29 -39.97 57.14
N GLU A 358 83.33 -39.37 57.83
CA GLU A 358 83.49 -38.76 59.16
C GLU A 358 83.99 -39.78 60.18
N ALA A 359 83.49 -41.02 60.14
CA ALA A 359 84.00 -42.12 60.97
C ALA A 359 85.44 -42.53 60.61
N LEU A 360 85.82 -42.49 59.32
CA LEU A 360 87.20 -42.73 58.88
C LEU A 360 88.12 -41.54 59.19
N GLU A 361 87.63 -40.31 59.14
CA GLU A 361 88.34 -39.10 59.54
C GLU A 361 88.57 -39.10 61.06
N LEU A 362 87.58 -39.47 61.87
CA LEU A 362 87.73 -39.73 63.31
C LEU A 362 88.73 -40.86 63.60
N ALA A 363 88.72 -41.94 62.82
CA ALA A 363 89.69 -43.02 62.95
C ALA A 363 91.11 -42.58 62.55
N VAL A 364 91.25 -41.75 61.50
CA VAL A 364 92.54 -41.15 61.10
C VAL A 364 93.03 -40.16 62.15
N ASP A 365 92.16 -39.33 62.73
CA ASP A 365 92.48 -38.44 63.84
C ASP A 365 92.90 -39.21 65.09
N GLN A 366 92.26 -40.34 65.38
CA GLN A 366 92.61 -41.22 66.49
C GLN A 366 93.98 -41.88 66.24
N VAL A 367 94.20 -42.47 65.05
CA VAL A 367 95.50 -42.99 64.64
C VAL A 367 96.57 -41.90 64.58
N GLN A 368 96.21 -40.64 64.28
CA GLN A 368 97.15 -39.52 64.25
C GLN A 368 97.50 -39.02 65.66
N LYS A 369 96.57 -39.11 66.63
CA LYS A 369 96.84 -38.91 68.06
C LYS A 369 97.73 -40.02 68.60
N GLU A 370 97.39 -41.28 68.33
CA GLU A 370 98.20 -42.45 68.69
C GLU A 370 99.59 -42.37 68.05
N LEU A 371 99.70 -42.03 66.76
CA LEU A 371 100.98 -41.84 66.08
C LEU A 371 101.76 -40.62 66.61
N ASN A 372 101.08 -39.61 67.16
CA ASN A 372 101.76 -38.51 67.87
C ASN A 372 102.22 -38.92 69.29
N VAL A 373 101.49 -39.79 69.99
CA VAL A 373 101.96 -40.44 71.22
C VAL A 373 103.15 -41.36 70.92
N MET A 374 103.05 -42.26 69.94
CA MET A 374 104.16 -43.09 69.46
C MET A 374 105.33 -42.26 68.92
N ARG A 375 105.12 -41.03 68.43
CA ARG A 375 106.19 -40.07 68.09
C ARG A 375 106.82 -39.47 69.35
N SER A 376 106.05 -39.14 70.37
CA SER A 376 106.56 -38.66 71.67
C SER A 376 107.36 -39.75 72.37
N GLU A 377 106.80 -40.95 72.48
CA GLU A 377 107.48 -42.15 72.99
C GLU A 377 108.70 -42.51 72.13
N LYS A 378 108.62 -42.42 70.79
CA LYS A 378 109.80 -42.54 69.94
C LYS A 378 110.81 -41.43 70.20
N GLN A 379 110.40 -40.21 70.51
CA GLN A 379 111.31 -39.09 70.76
C GLN A 379 111.97 -39.18 72.14
N GLU A 380 111.28 -39.72 73.15
CA GLU A 380 111.87 -40.15 74.42
C GLU A 380 112.79 -41.38 74.22
N ALA A 381 112.40 -42.34 73.38
CA ALA A 381 113.24 -43.47 72.98
C ALA A 381 114.46 -43.00 72.15
N VAL A 382 114.36 -41.90 71.41
CA VAL A 382 115.47 -41.28 70.66
C VAL A 382 116.31 -40.36 71.56
N GLN A 383 115.75 -39.76 72.62
CA GLN A 383 116.56 -39.05 73.63
C GLN A 383 117.31 -40.03 74.55
N THR A 384 116.68 -41.14 74.92
CA THR A 384 117.35 -42.22 75.66
C THR A 384 118.29 -43.01 74.76
N ALA A 385 117.96 -43.23 73.48
CA ALA A 385 118.93 -43.74 72.50
C ALA A 385 120.06 -42.74 72.27
N ALA A 386 119.83 -41.43 72.18
CA ALA A 386 120.90 -40.43 72.08
C ALA A 386 121.80 -40.42 73.32
N ALA A 387 121.24 -40.60 74.53
CA ALA A 387 122.03 -40.77 75.75
C ALA A 387 122.77 -42.13 75.82
N MET A 388 122.24 -43.17 75.17
CA MET A 388 122.97 -44.42 74.91
C MET A 388 124.01 -44.24 73.80
N GLU A 389 123.79 -43.38 72.82
CA GLU A 389 124.69 -43.05 71.71
C GLU A 389 125.86 -42.21 72.22
N THR A 390 125.68 -41.23 73.12
CA THR A 390 126.79 -40.56 73.81
C THR A 390 127.61 -41.56 74.63
N ARG A 391 126.95 -42.54 75.27
CA ARG A 391 127.62 -43.67 75.93
C ARG A 391 128.34 -44.61 74.94
N ILE A 392 127.79 -44.78 73.75
CA ILE A 392 128.41 -45.57 72.67
C ILE A 392 129.53 -44.75 72.02
N GLU A 393 129.51 -43.42 72.02
CA GLU A 393 130.61 -42.54 71.63
C GLU A 393 131.74 -42.62 72.68
N ASP A 394 131.43 -42.62 73.98
CA ASP A 394 132.40 -42.92 75.06
C ASP A 394 133.06 -44.30 74.86
N TYR A 395 132.30 -45.30 74.42
CA TYR A 395 132.82 -46.64 74.08
C TYR A 395 133.43 -46.73 72.67
N GLN A 396 133.06 -45.88 71.72
CA GLN A 396 133.62 -45.84 70.36
C GLN A 396 134.95 -45.10 70.36
N LEU A 397 135.13 -44.06 71.18
CA LEU A 397 136.44 -43.50 71.54
C LEU A 397 137.32 -44.50 72.32
N GLN A 398 136.76 -45.64 72.72
CA GLN A 398 137.44 -46.80 73.30
C GLN A 398 137.69 -47.93 72.27
N VAL A 399 137.00 -47.93 71.12
CA VAL A 399 137.10 -48.91 70.02
C VAL A 399 137.81 -48.36 68.78
N GLU A 400 137.80 -47.05 68.53
CA GLU A 400 138.61 -46.38 67.50
C GLU A 400 140.11 -46.58 67.80
N LYS A 401 140.46 -46.49 69.09
CA LYS A 401 141.76 -46.94 69.67
C LYS A 401 142.11 -48.41 69.43
N LEU A 402 141.16 -49.23 68.96
CA LEU A 402 141.30 -50.65 68.62
C LEU A 402 140.97 -50.91 67.12
N SER A 403 140.65 -49.87 66.34
CA SER A 403 140.21 -49.96 64.94
C SER A 403 141.19 -49.29 63.97
N ASP A 404 141.99 -48.34 64.46
CA ASP A 404 143.30 -47.99 63.85
C ASP A 404 144.20 -49.25 63.70
N GLU A 405 143.94 -50.31 64.49
CA GLU A 405 144.62 -51.60 64.42
C GLU A 405 144.16 -52.50 63.24
N LEU A 406 143.13 -52.12 62.45
CA LEU A 406 142.47 -53.02 61.48
C LEU A 406 142.44 -52.54 60.01
N ASP A 407 142.36 -51.24 59.71
CA ASP A 407 141.84 -50.75 58.41
C ASP A 407 142.80 -50.84 57.19
N THR A 408 143.80 -51.71 57.27
CA THR A 408 144.81 -51.98 56.24
C THR A 408 144.28 -52.93 55.10
N ASP A 409 143.18 -52.58 54.35
CA ASP A 409 142.20 -53.56 53.73
C ASP A 409 141.63 -53.48 52.21
N ARG A 410 140.49 -52.81 51.84
CA ARG A 410 139.32 -53.33 50.97
C ARG A 410 139.20 -53.17 49.39
N GLU A 411 138.20 -52.40 48.85
CA GLU A 411 138.02 -51.81 47.45
C GLU A 411 137.14 -52.47 46.22
N GLN A 412 135.76 -52.23 45.91
CA GLN A 412 134.78 -52.85 44.80
C GLN A 412 133.32 -52.21 44.24
N MET A 413 132.53 -52.74 43.18
CA MET A 413 131.40 -52.11 42.24
C MET A 413 130.00 -52.87 41.76
N LYS A 414 128.90 -52.29 41.03
CA LYS A 414 127.39 -52.79 40.75
C LYS A 414 126.41 -52.25 39.51
N LYS A 415 125.22 -52.84 38.96
CA LYS A 415 124.18 -52.40 37.77
C LYS A 415 122.69 -53.10 37.43
N LEU A 416 121.64 -52.58 36.58
CA LEU A 416 120.51 -53.19 35.58
C LEU A 416 118.86 -52.82 35.42
N TRP A 417 118.05 -53.17 34.30
CA TRP A 417 116.48 -53.50 34.00
C TRP A 417 115.31 -52.75 33.05
N GLN A 418 114.11 -53.34 32.49
CA GLN A 418 112.92 -52.78 31.55
C GLN A 418 111.56 -53.66 31.03
N ARG A 419 110.29 -53.19 30.52
CA ARG A 419 109.15 -53.76 29.50
C ARG A 419 107.55 -53.23 29.32
N GLU A 420 106.58 -53.70 28.39
CA GLU A 420 105.17 -53.12 27.83
C GLU A 420 103.84 -54.01 27.29
N ASP A 421 102.57 -53.54 26.79
CA ASP A 421 101.18 -54.27 26.35
C ASP A 421 99.87 -53.60 25.49
N GLU A 422 98.69 -54.25 24.96
CA GLU A 422 97.37 -53.75 24.18
C GLU A 422 96.01 -54.67 23.76
N ALA A 423 94.69 -54.24 23.38
CA ALA A 423 93.41 -55.04 22.84
C ALA A 423 91.95 -54.46 22.17
N ASN A 424 90.86 -55.27 21.78
CA ASN A 424 89.65 -55.18 20.73
C ASN A 424 88.03 -54.94 21.01
N LYS A 425 86.99 -54.88 20.03
CA LYS A 425 85.40 -54.55 20.09
C LYS A 425 84.29 -54.85 18.87
N LYS A 426 82.85 -54.90 18.97
CA LYS A 426 81.60 -54.50 18.02
C LYS A 426 80.24 -55.40 17.56
N GLN A 427 78.92 -54.88 17.43
CA GLN A 427 77.68 -55.08 16.43
C GLN A 427 76.19 -55.83 16.61
N ILE A 428 74.95 -55.40 16.06
CA ILE A 428 73.52 -56.11 15.86
C ILE A 428 72.25 -55.39 15.04
N GLU A 429 71.00 -55.98 14.69
CA GLU A 429 69.64 -55.40 14.06
C GLU A 429 68.22 -56.26 13.93
N MET A 430 66.94 -55.80 13.48
CA MET A 430 65.50 -56.50 13.38
C MET A 430 64.21 -56.05 12.43
N GLU A 431 62.89 -56.60 12.48
CA GLU A 431 61.61 -56.47 11.52
C GLU A 431 60.01 -56.64 12.00
N SER A 432 58.85 -56.68 11.19
CA SER A 432 57.29 -56.72 11.56
C SER A 432 56.01 -56.91 10.51
N ARG A 433 54.64 -57.09 10.87
CA ARG A 433 53.31 -57.31 10.05
C ARG A 433 51.87 -56.94 10.68
N LEU A 434 50.86 -56.44 9.91
CA LEU A 434 49.34 -56.51 10.08
C LEU A 434 48.52 -55.62 11.09
N HIS A 435 47.22 -55.31 10.78
CA HIS A 435 46.13 -54.72 11.65
C HIS A 435 44.66 -55.04 11.17
N GLU A 436 43.56 -54.78 11.94
CA GLU A 436 42.13 -55.14 11.62
C GLU A 436 41.02 -54.40 12.44
N LYS A 437 40.05 -53.67 11.83
CA LYS A 437 38.88 -53.10 12.59
C LYS A 437 37.49 -52.87 11.92
N ASP A 438 37.32 -52.93 10.59
CA ASP A 438 36.13 -52.39 9.87
C ASP A 438 34.82 -53.22 9.93
N LYS A 439 34.49 -53.86 11.07
CA LYS A 439 33.37 -54.82 11.22
C LYS A 439 32.08 -54.24 11.83
N GLU A 440 31.92 -52.92 11.91
CA GLU A 440 30.75 -52.27 12.54
C GLU A 440 29.52 -52.14 11.61
N ILE A 441 29.71 -52.28 10.30
CA ILE A 441 28.68 -51.93 9.28
C ILE A 441 27.56 -53.00 9.16
N GLU A 442 27.79 -54.23 9.62
CA GLU A 442 27.08 -55.43 9.17
C GLU A 442 25.69 -55.69 9.80
N ARG A 443 25.12 -54.76 10.60
CA ARG A 443 23.99 -55.09 11.52
C ARG A 443 22.68 -54.30 11.43
N LEU A 444 22.55 -53.30 10.55
CA LEU A 444 21.32 -52.48 10.46
C LEU A 444 20.49 -52.69 9.18
N GLU A 445 21.04 -53.31 8.13
CA GLU A 445 20.33 -53.49 6.85
C GLU A 445 19.18 -54.51 6.89
N MET A 446 19.10 -55.34 7.96
CA MET A 446 18.05 -56.35 8.18
C MET A 446 16.61 -55.82 8.21
N LEU A 447 16.39 -54.51 8.33
CA LEU A 447 15.04 -53.93 8.37
C LEU A 447 14.33 -53.89 6.99
N MET A 448 15.06 -54.11 5.90
CA MET A 448 14.58 -53.86 4.53
C MET A 448 13.84 -55.03 3.86
N ASP A 449 13.98 -56.26 4.37
CA ASP A 449 13.46 -57.45 3.67
C ASP A 449 12.00 -57.84 4.02
N SER A 450 11.42 -57.33 5.11
CA SER A 450 10.06 -57.73 5.54
C SER A 450 8.94 -57.24 4.61
N VAL A 451 9.20 -56.27 3.74
CA VAL A 451 8.22 -55.70 2.79
C VAL A 451 8.11 -56.52 1.49
N LYS A 452 9.05 -57.43 1.20
CA LYS A 452 9.05 -58.25 -0.03
C LYS A 452 8.08 -59.43 0.01
N ALA A 453 7.41 -59.68 1.14
CA ALA A 453 6.60 -60.87 1.37
C ALA A 453 5.10 -60.74 0.99
N GLU A 454 4.60 -59.55 0.63
CA GLU A 454 3.15 -59.31 0.42
C GLU A 454 2.65 -59.47 -1.03
N CYS A 455 3.52 -59.81 -2.00
CA CYS A 455 3.12 -59.77 -3.43
C CYS A 455 2.65 -61.10 -4.06
N GLU A 456 3.04 -62.28 -3.56
CA GLU A 456 2.72 -63.55 -4.25
C GLU A 456 2.24 -64.66 -3.31
N LEU A 457 1.18 -65.37 -3.75
CA LEU A 457 0.36 -66.35 -3.00
C LEU A 457 -0.39 -65.77 -1.79
N THR A 458 -1.71 -65.87 -1.64
CA THR A 458 -2.80 -66.44 -2.46
C THR A 458 -4.10 -65.83 -1.90
N LEU A 459 -5.14 -65.39 -2.62
CA LEU A 459 -5.76 -65.84 -3.88
C LEU A 459 -6.09 -67.34 -3.97
N LYS A 460 -6.25 -68.03 -2.83
CA LYS A 460 -6.85 -69.37 -2.74
C LYS A 460 -7.21 -69.78 -1.30
N ASP A 461 -8.23 -69.15 -0.72
CA ASP A 461 -9.32 -69.89 -0.04
C ASP A 461 -10.44 -68.95 0.41
N ARG A 462 -11.31 -68.58 -0.53
CA ARG A 462 -12.62 -67.96 -0.23
C ARG A 462 -13.72 -69.02 -0.32
N VAL A 463 -13.58 -70.07 0.50
CA VAL A 463 -14.44 -71.28 0.53
C VAL A 463 -15.77 -71.05 1.28
N ALA A 464 -16.10 -69.79 1.60
CA ALA A 464 -17.14 -69.42 2.57
C ALA A 464 -18.38 -68.70 1.97
N SER A 465 -18.85 -69.13 0.81
CA SER A 465 -20.28 -69.28 0.52
C SER A 465 -20.41 -70.35 -0.58
N ILE A 466 -21.12 -71.46 -0.43
CA ILE A 466 -22.52 -71.60 0.03
C ILE A 466 -23.47 -70.80 -0.87
N GLU A 467 -23.67 -71.32 -2.07
CA GLU A 467 -24.89 -71.09 -2.87
C GLU A 467 -25.21 -72.34 -3.72
N LYS A 468 -25.11 -73.49 -3.06
CA LYS A 468 -25.40 -74.83 -3.61
C LYS A 468 -26.87 -75.17 -3.41
N ASP A 469 -27.79 -74.37 -3.98
CA ASP A 469 -29.24 -74.58 -3.76
C ASP A 469 -30.19 -74.31 -4.96
N GLU A 470 -29.68 -74.04 -6.17
CA GLU A 470 -30.52 -73.94 -7.39
C GLU A 470 -30.32 -75.11 -8.37
N LYS A 471 -30.58 -76.36 -7.92
CA LYS A 471 -30.80 -77.51 -8.81
C LYS A 471 -31.84 -78.51 -8.28
N LEU A 472 -33.10 -78.08 -8.12
CA LEU A 472 -34.29 -78.94 -8.25
C LEU A 472 -35.63 -78.18 -8.16
N LYS A 473 -36.16 -77.69 -9.30
CA LYS A 473 -37.61 -77.40 -9.45
C LYS A 473 -38.12 -77.27 -10.90
N THR A 474 -37.95 -78.34 -11.68
CA THR A 474 -38.68 -78.53 -12.94
C THR A 474 -39.66 -79.71 -12.79
N ALA A 475 -40.87 -79.42 -12.28
CA ALA A 475 -42.00 -80.34 -12.23
C ALA A 475 -43.33 -79.55 -12.18
N GLU A 476 -44.42 -80.18 -12.60
CA GLU A 476 -45.82 -79.69 -12.54
C GLU A 476 -46.26 -78.67 -13.60
N GLN A 477 -46.33 -79.15 -14.85
CA GLN A 477 -47.57 -79.00 -15.61
C GLN A 477 -48.58 -80.05 -15.08
N ILE A 478 -49.79 -79.62 -14.67
CA ILE A 478 -51.08 -80.36 -14.60
C ILE A 478 -52.05 -79.54 -13.71
N THR A 479 -53.00 -78.80 -14.30
CA THR A 479 -54.31 -78.38 -13.69
C THR A 479 -55.20 -77.54 -14.63
N THR A 480 -55.11 -77.74 -15.94
CA THR A 480 -56.07 -77.16 -16.91
C THR A 480 -57.44 -77.87 -16.85
N LEU A 481 -58.48 -77.25 -17.46
CA LEU A 481 -59.68 -77.88 -18.07
C LEU A 481 -60.96 -78.20 -17.24
N THR A 482 -61.09 -77.93 -15.94
CA THR A 482 -62.28 -78.47 -15.21
C THR A 482 -63.66 -77.87 -15.55
N ILE A 483 -63.84 -76.56 -15.79
CA ILE A 483 -65.21 -75.96 -15.83
C ILE A 483 -65.47 -74.95 -16.99
N GLN A 484 -66.24 -75.42 -17.97
CA GLN A 484 -67.19 -74.68 -18.83
C GLN A 484 -68.33 -75.68 -19.16
N LEU A 485 -69.63 -75.46 -18.84
CA LEU A 485 -70.75 -76.25 -19.46
C LEU A 485 -72.25 -75.92 -19.15
N GLN A 486 -72.68 -74.75 -18.63
CA GLN A 486 -74.07 -74.65 -18.11
C GLN A 486 -74.82 -73.32 -18.35
N THR A 487 -75.63 -73.20 -19.44
CA THR A 487 -76.88 -72.36 -19.60
C THR A 487 -77.46 -72.35 -21.05
N LEU A 488 -78.82 -72.39 -21.21
CA LEU A 488 -79.74 -71.94 -22.32
C LEU A 488 -80.62 -72.97 -23.11
N THR A 489 -81.97 -72.80 -23.11
CA THR A 489 -82.99 -73.39 -24.07
C THR A 489 -84.46 -72.84 -23.93
N GLU A 490 -85.31 -72.93 -25.00
CA GLU A 490 -86.84 -73.06 -25.08
C GLU A 490 -87.84 -72.00 -25.72
N LYS A 491 -88.90 -72.53 -26.43
CA LYS A 491 -90.36 -72.10 -26.68
C LYS A 491 -90.92 -71.28 -27.91
N SER A 492 -92.17 -71.59 -28.39
CA SER A 492 -92.99 -70.94 -29.51
C SER A 492 -94.48 -71.48 -29.74
N THR A 493 -95.31 -70.88 -30.67
CA THR A 493 -96.49 -71.38 -31.52
C THR A 493 -98.04 -71.12 -31.27
N ARG A 494 -98.86 -70.71 -32.33
CA ARG A 494 -100.33 -70.99 -32.71
C ARG A 494 -101.16 -69.85 -33.44
N MET A 495 -101.99 -70.10 -34.50
CA MET A 495 -103.24 -69.33 -34.94
C MET A 495 -104.00 -69.85 -36.22
N THR A 496 -105.34 -69.64 -36.43
CA THR A 496 -106.11 -69.98 -37.71
C THR A 496 -107.61 -69.48 -37.86
N TYR A 497 -108.09 -69.24 -39.11
CA TYR A 497 -109.46 -69.43 -39.75
C TYR A 497 -110.70 -68.47 -39.60
N GLU A 498 -111.40 -68.15 -40.74
CA GLU A 498 -112.74 -67.46 -40.98
C GLU A 498 -113.17 -67.59 -42.51
N ILE A 499 -114.43 -67.28 -42.98
CA ILE A 499 -114.74 -66.76 -44.39
C ILE A 499 -116.20 -66.38 -44.88
N GLU A 500 -117.29 -67.14 -44.68
CA GLU A 500 -118.30 -67.38 -45.77
C GLU A 500 -119.47 -66.36 -46.07
N THR A 501 -119.59 -65.20 -45.42
CA THR A 501 -120.86 -64.42 -45.34
C THR A 501 -121.23 -63.48 -46.53
N LEU A 502 -121.03 -63.87 -47.80
CA LEU A 502 -120.71 -62.89 -48.89
C LEU A 502 -121.56 -62.88 -50.19
N GLN A 503 -122.89 -63.10 -50.20
CA GLN A 503 -123.65 -63.19 -51.48
C GLN A 503 -124.96 -62.38 -51.67
N THR A 504 -125.80 -62.20 -50.64
CA THR A 504 -127.10 -61.51 -50.82
C THR A 504 -127.00 -60.00 -51.04
N GLU A 505 -125.82 -59.41 -50.81
CA GLU A 505 -125.48 -58.01 -51.12
C GLU A 505 -125.70 -57.66 -52.61
N ASN A 506 -125.47 -58.62 -53.51
CA ASN A 506 -125.26 -58.42 -54.95
C ASN A 506 -126.46 -57.81 -55.71
N GLY A 507 -127.68 -57.87 -55.14
CA GLY A 507 -128.86 -57.21 -55.70
C GLY A 507 -128.88 -55.70 -55.46
N ASN A 508 -128.61 -55.27 -54.22
CA ASN A 508 -128.56 -53.86 -53.83
C ASN A 508 -127.40 -53.13 -54.53
N LEU A 509 -126.30 -53.85 -54.80
CA LEU A 509 -125.17 -53.34 -55.59
C LEU A 509 -125.58 -52.71 -56.91
N LYS A 510 -126.68 -53.11 -57.58
CA LYS A 510 -127.02 -52.56 -58.91
C LYS A 510 -127.71 -51.18 -58.91
N LYS A 511 -128.56 -50.88 -57.93
CA LYS A 511 -129.05 -49.49 -57.75
C LYS A 511 -128.04 -48.62 -57.03
N GLN A 512 -127.23 -49.21 -56.15
CA GLN A 512 -126.00 -48.58 -55.69
C GLN A 512 -125.13 -48.21 -56.89
N VAL A 513 -124.87 -49.08 -57.87
CA VAL A 513 -124.00 -48.79 -59.03
C VAL A 513 -124.37 -47.49 -59.75
N THR A 514 -125.65 -47.16 -59.94
CA THR A 514 -126.05 -45.90 -60.61
C THR A 514 -125.80 -44.67 -59.74
N GLU A 515 -126.20 -44.70 -58.45
CA GLU A 515 -125.87 -43.61 -57.52
C GLU A 515 -124.36 -43.51 -57.24
N LEU A 516 -123.67 -44.66 -57.24
CA LEU A 516 -122.24 -44.78 -57.11
C LEU A 516 -121.55 -44.25 -58.36
N THR A 517 -122.10 -44.34 -59.58
CA THR A 517 -121.46 -43.69 -60.75
C THR A 517 -121.51 -42.18 -60.65
N GLU A 518 -122.62 -41.58 -60.18
CA GLU A 518 -122.66 -40.14 -59.90
C GLU A 518 -121.75 -39.77 -58.73
N LYS A 519 -121.83 -40.49 -57.59
CA LYS A 519 -120.94 -40.29 -56.43
C LYS A 519 -119.46 -40.57 -56.75
N ASN A 520 -119.15 -41.42 -57.74
CA ASN A 520 -117.80 -41.70 -58.26
C ASN A 520 -117.33 -40.59 -59.20
N GLN A 521 -118.22 -39.97 -59.99
CA GLN A 521 -117.88 -38.76 -60.75
C GLN A 521 -117.63 -37.55 -59.84
N ASP A 522 -118.47 -37.40 -58.82
CA ASP A 522 -118.29 -36.40 -57.75
C ASP A 522 -117.01 -36.67 -56.94
N ALA A 523 -116.71 -37.94 -56.64
CA ALA A 523 -115.46 -38.34 -56.02
C ALA A 523 -114.25 -38.19 -56.95
N ARG A 524 -114.39 -38.34 -58.27
CA ARG A 524 -113.31 -38.08 -59.26
C ARG A 524 -112.92 -36.62 -59.26
N VAL A 525 -113.88 -35.69 -59.32
CA VAL A 525 -113.59 -34.25 -59.22
C VAL A 525 -112.94 -33.93 -57.87
N LYS A 526 -113.41 -34.55 -56.78
CA LYS A 526 -112.78 -34.40 -55.44
C LYS A 526 -111.39 -35.02 -55.34
N ILE A 527 -111.13 -36.13 -56.05
CA ILE A 527 -109.81 -36.76 -56.16
C ILE A 527 -108.90 -35.86 -57.00
N GLU A 528 -109.33 -35.33 -58.14
CA GLU A 528 -108.56 -34.38 -58.96
C GLU A 528 -108.19 -33.13 -58.16
N THR A 529 -109.11 -32.58 -57.34
CA THR A 529 -108.77 -31.48 -56.42
C THR A 529 -107.80 -31.91 -55.31
N MET A 530 -107.98 -33.08 -54.70
CA MET A 530 -107.04 -33.59 -53.68
C MET A 530 -105.69 -34.00 -54.27
N GLU A 531 -105.61 -34.35 -55.56
CA GLU A 531 -104.37 -34.63 -56.27
C GLU A 531 -103.64 -33.33 -56.61
N ALA A 532 -104.35 -32.27 -57.00
CA ALA A 532 -103.80 -30.93 -57.10
C ALA A 532 -103.28 -30.42 -55.74
N GLU A 533 -104.05 -30.56 -54.66
CA GLU A 533 -103.62 -30.25 -53.29
C GLU A 533 -102.42 -31.10 -52.85
N LYS A 534 -102.42 -32.40 -53.12
CA LYS A 534 -101.30 -33.32 -52.84
C LYS A 534 -100.03 -32.93 -53.61
N THR A 535 -100.14 -32.50 -54.87
CA THR A 535 -98.97 -32.01 -55.64
C THR A 535 -98.46 -30.67 -55.12
N ASN A 536 -99.35 -29.75 -54.73
CA ASN A 536 -98.97 -28.47 -54.13
C ASN A 536 -98.33 -28.65 -52.74
N LEU A 537 -98.88 -29.56 -51.91
CA LEU A 537 -98.28 -29.95 -50.63
C LEU A 537 -96.96 -30.70 -50.83
N GLY A 538 -96.83 -31.51 -51.88
CA GLY A 538 -95.57 -32.14 -52.27
C GLY A 538 -94.48 -31.11 -52.59
N ALA A 539 -94.79 -30.12 -53.43
CA ALA A 539 -93.88 -29.02 -53.73
C ALA A 539 -93.52 -28.20 -52.48
N LEU A 540 -94.49 -27.87 -51.63
CA LEU A 540 -94.25 -27.15 -50.37
C LEU A 540 -93.38 -27.97 -49.38
N MET A 541 -93.54 -29.30 -49.35
CA MET A 541 -92.69 -30.18 -48.55
C MET A 541 -91.26 -30.27 -49.11
N GLU A 542 -91.10 -30.29 -50.44
CA GLU A 542 -89.79 -30.26 -51.10
C GLU A 542 -89.06 -28.94 -50.83
N ASP A 543 -89.74 -27.79 -50.96
CA ASP A 543 -89.22 -26.47 -50.56
C ASP A 543 -88.81 -26.44 -49.08
N ARG A 544 -89.58 -27.08 -48.18
CA ARG A 544 -89.23 -27.19 -46.77
C ARG A 544 -88.07 -28.13 -46.50
N ILE A 545 -87.88 -29.18 -47.30
CA ILE A 545 -86.70 -30.04 -47.24
C ILE A 545 -85.47 -29.24 -47.69
N ASN A 546 -85.58 -28.46 -48.77
CA ASN A 546 -84.51 -27.59 -49.27
C ASN A 546 -84.15 -26.47 -48.27
N ASP A 547 -85.13 -25.85 -47.62
CA ASP A 547 -84.91 -24.93 -46.48
C ASP A 547 -84.14 -25.62 -45.35
N CYS A 548 -84.56 -26.83 -44.94
CA CYS A 548 -83.88 -27.57 -43.87
C CYS A 548 -82.45 -27.96 -44.25
N GLN A 549 -82.19 -28.32 -45.51
CA GLN A 549 -80.84 -28.61 -46.00
C GLN A 549 -79.95 -27.37 -46.00
N ARG A 550 -80.45 -26.21 -46.45
CA ARG A 550 -79.73 -24.93 -46.39
C ARG A 550 -79.40 -24.55 -44.94
N LEU A 551 -80.37 -24.61 -44.03
CA LEU A 551 -80.15 -24.32 -42.61
C LEU A 551 -79.17 -25.31 -41.95
N THR A 552 -79.11 -26.56 -42.43
CA THR A 552 -78.11 -27.56 -42.01
C THR A 552 -76.71 -27.17 -42.49
N GLN A 553 -76.56 -26.75 -43.75
CA GLN A 553 -75.28 -26.28 -44.30
C GLN A 553 -74.79 -24.98 -43.63
N GLU A 554 -75.68 -24.03 -43.37
CA GLU A 554 -75.39 -22.80 -42.62
C GLU A 554 -74.95 -23.11 -41.19
N ARG A 555 -75.66 -24.00 -40.47
CA ARG A 555 -75.27 -24.49 -39.14
C ARG A 555 -73.85 -25.08 -39.15
N ASP A 556 -73.56 -25.96 -40.10
CA ASP A 556 -72.27 -26.66 -40.15
C ASP A 556 -71.11 -25.74 -40.55
N TYR A 557 -71.38 -24.75 -41.40
CA TYR A 557 -70.44 -23.65 -41.67
C TYR A 557 -70.13 -22.83 -40.40
N TYR A 558 -71.15 -22.40 -39.66
CA TYR A 558 -70.94 -21.66 -38.40
C TYR A 558 -70.30 -22.52 -37.31
N PHE A 559 -70.55 -23.84 -37.28
CA PHE A 559 -69.90 -24.77 -36.36
C PHE A 559 -68.40 -24.90 -36.68
N GLY A 560 -68.04 -25.11 -37.95
CA GLY A 560 -66.64 -25.16 -38.37
C GLY A 560 -65.89 -23.84 -38.09
N LEU A 561 -66.54 -22.71 -38.32
CA LEU A 561 -65.99 -21.38 -37.99
C LEU A 561 -65.81 -21.20 -36.47
N LEU A 562 -66.72 -21.70 -35.65
CA LEU A 562 -66.60 -21.69 -34.19
C LEU A 562 -65.47 -22.62 -33.71
N GLU A 563 -65.27 -23.78 -34.36
CA GLU A 563 -64.20 -24.71 -34.03
C GLU A 563 -62.82 -24.16 -34.41
N GLU A 564 -62.70 -23.47 -35.55
CA GLU A 564 -61.52 -22.71 -35.97
C GLU A 564 -61.15 -21.63 -34.93
N ARG A 565 -62.09 -20.73 -34.57
CA ARG A 565 -61.86 -19.70 -33.54
C ARG A 565 -61.52 -20.30 -32.17
N ASN A 566 -62.10 -21.45 -31.81
CA ASN A 566 -61.76 -22.18 -30.58
C ASN A 566 -60.37 -22.85 -30.64
N GLN A 567 -59.81 -23.08 -31.82
CA GLN A 567 -58.45 -23.59 -31.98
C GLN A 567 -57.43 -22.43 -31.93
N GLU A 568 -57.73 -21.30 -32.56
CA GLU A 568 -56.96 -20.04 -32.42
C GLU A 568 -56.87 -19.58 -30.97
N LEU A 569 -57.98 -19.63 -30.21
CA LEU A 569 -57.97 -19.27 -28.79
C LEU A 569 -57.04 -20.16 -27.97
N LYS A 570 -56.94 -21.47 -28.28
CA LYS A 570 -56.02 -22.38 -27.59
C LYS A 570 -54.56 -22.12 -27.94
N THR A 571 -54.24 -21.80 -29.19
CA THR A 571 -52.86 -21.44 -29.58
C THR A 571 -52.45 -20.12 -28.92
N LEU A 572 -53.33 -19.11 -28.91
CA LEU A 572 -53.07 -17.84 -28.23
C LEU A 572 -52.95 -17.99 -26.70
N GLN A 573 -53.71 -18.88 -26.07
CA GLN A 573 -53.53 -19.21 -24.65
C GLN A 573 -52.15 -19.83 -24.38
N ALA A 574 -51.76 -20.84 -25.16
CA ALA A 574 -50.44 -21.50 -25.01
C ALA A 574 -49.26 -20.56 -25.32
N GLU A 575 -49.40 -19.64 -26.27
CA GLU A 575 -48.41 -18.60 -26.55
C GLU A 575 -48.28 -17.60 -25.40
N ASN A 576 -49.40 -17.18 -24.80
CA ASN A 576 -49.39 -16.28 -23.64
C ASN A 576 -48.74 -16.94 -22.40
N GLU A 577 -48.99 -18.23 -22.17
CA GLU A 577 -48.30 -19.02 -21.13
C GLU A 577 -46.78 -19.12 -21.39
N GLN A 578 -46.35 -19.30 -22.64
CA GLN A 578 -44.93 -19.26 -23.03
C GLN A 578 -44.29 -17.87 -22.87
N LEU A 579 -45.05 -16.79 -23.09
CA LEU A 579 -44.56 -15.43 -22.88
C LEU A 579 -44.45 -15.09 -21.38
N SER A 580 -45.44 -15.51 -20.58
CA SER A 580 -45.42 -15.36 -19.12
C SER A 580 -44.23 -16.10 -18.50
N THR A 581 -44.01 -17.36 -18.86
CA THR A 581 -42.86 -18.15 -18.36
C THR A 581 -41.51 -17.57 -18.78
N ARG A 582 -41.38 -17.03 -20.00
CA ARG A 582 -40.16 -16.30 -20.41
C ARG A 582 -39.96 -14.99 -19.64
N LEU A 583 -41.02 -14.26 -19.31
CA LEU A 583 -40.92 -13.04 -18.50
C LEU A 583 -40.39 -13.36 -17.10
N ASP A 584 -41.02 -14.33 -16.45
CA ASP A 584 -40.61 -14.99 -15.20
C ASP A 584 -39.12 -15.37 -15.20
N GLU A 585 -38.63 -16.00 -16.28
CA GLU A 585 -37.22 -16.34 -16.46
C GLU A 585 -36.33 -15.09 -16.58
N LYS A 586 -36.74 -14.06 -17.34
CA LYS A 586 -35.95 -12.82 -17.45
C LYS A 586 -35.89 -12.04 -16.14
N GLU A 587 -36.95 -12.05 -15.34
CA GLU A 587 -36.97 -11.43 -13.99
C GLU A 587 -36.07 -12.19 -13.00
N ARG A 588 -36.07 -13.54 -13.02
CA ARG A 588 -35.12 -14.37 -12.26
C ARG A 588 -33.67 -14.12 -12.68
N ASN A 589 -33.41 -13.99 -13.98
CA ASN A 589 -32.08 -13.63 -14.48
C ASN A 589 -31.67 -12.21 -14.08
N PHE A 590 -32.58 -11.23 -14.13
CA PHE A 590 -32.29 -9.85 -13.72
C PHE A 590 -31.97 -9.76 -12.22
N THR A 591 -32.77 -10.40 -11.36
CA THR A 591 -32.52 -10.44 -9.91
C THR A 591 -31.23 -11.18 -9.56
N ALA A 592 -30.88 -12.25 -10.28
CA ALA A 592 -29.58 -12.91 -10.15
C ALA A 592 -28.40 -12.00 -10.56
N LEU A 593 -28.50 -11.27 -11.68
CA LEU A 593 -27.49 -10.30 -12.12
C LEU A 593 -27.36 -9.11 -11.16
N GLN A 594 -28.49 -8.61 -10.63
CA GLN A 594 -28.51 -7.55 -9.63
C GLN A 594 -27.80 -7.97 -8.34
N ARG A 595 -28.02 -9.22 -7.88
CA ARG A 595 -27.30 -9.81 -6.76
C ARG A 595 -25.81 -10.01 -7.05
N GLN A 596 -25.47 -10.50 -8.24
CA GLN A 596 -24.06 -10.62 -8.65
C GLN A 596 -23.35 -9.25 -8.64
N SER A 597 -24.05 -8.18 -9.02
CA SER A 597 -23.54 -6.81 -8.96
C SER A 597 -23.32 -6.32 -7.52
N THR A 598 -24.23 -6.61 -6.58
CA THR A 598 -24.00 -6.29 -5.15
C THR A 598 -22.87 -7.11 -4.54
N ASP A 599 -22.78 -8.40 -4.88
CA ASP A 599 -21.75 -9.30 -4.37
C ASP A 599 -20.37 -8.90 -4.91
N MET A 600 -20.27 -8.51 -6.19
CA MET A 600 -19.06 -7.90 -6.77
C MET A 600 -18.70 -6.57 -6.11
N SER A 601 -19.68 -5.71 -5.82
CA SER A 601 -19.43 -4.42 -5.16
C SER A 601 -18.85 -4.61 -3.76
N HIS A 602 -19.38 -5.55 -2.98
CA HIS A 602 -18.87 -5.92 -1.66
C HIS A 602 -17.47 -6.57 -1.74
N ALA A 603 -17.21 -7.40 -2.75
CA ALA A 603 -15.88 -7.97 -2.99
C ALA A 603 -14.83 -6.90 -3.36
N ILE A 604 -15.22 -5.85 -4.10
CA ILE A 604 -14.35 -4.70 -4.40
C ILE A 604 -14.07 -3.90 -3.11
N GLU A 605 -15.09 -3.68 -2.27
CA GLU A 605 -14.92 -2.96 -1.00
C GLU A 605 -14.01 -3.70 -0.01
N LEU A 606 -14.15 -5.03 0.10
CA LEU A 606 -13.25 -5.89 0.89
C LEU A 606 -11.80 -5.85 0.35
N ASN A 607 -11.61 -5.95 -0.97
CA ASN A 607 -10.28 -5.83 -1.57
C ASN A 607 -9.66 -4.44 -1.36
N SER A 608 -10.46 -3.36 -1.35
CA SER A 608 -9.95 -2.03 -1.01
C SER A 608 -9.45 -1.99 0.43
N LYS A 609 -10.27 -2.45 1.39
CA LYS A 609 -9.90 -2.48 2.82
C LYS A 609 -8.62 -3.29 3.07
N SER A 610 -8.52 -4.48 2.50
CA SER A 610 -7.31 -5.32 2.61
C SER A 610 -6.07 -4.67 1.95
N ASN A 611 -6.24 -4.00 0.80
CA ASN A 611 -5.16 -3.24 0.16
C ASN A 611 -4.73 -2.03 1.01
N ASP A 612 -5.66 -1.36 1.69
CA ASP A 612 -5.37 -0.24 2.59
C ASP A 612 -4.68 -0.70 3.90
N GLU A 613 -5.06 -1.87 4.44
CA GLU A 613 -4.33 -2.54 5.53
C GLU A 613 -2.89 -2.90 5.11
N LEU A 614 -2.69 -3.45 3.91
CA LEU A 614 -1.37 -3.77 3.35
C LEU A 614 -0.50 -2.51 3.12
N LYS A 615 -1.10 -1.37 2.75
CA LYS A 615 -0.38 -0.07 2.68
C LYS A 615 0.09 0.37 4.07
N LEU A 616 -0.81 0.36 5.07
CA LEU A 616 -0.48 0.73 6.44
C LEU A 616 0.61 -0.16 7.04
N GLU A 617 0.59 -1.46 6.77
CA GLU A 617 1.65 -2.36 7.23
C GLU A 617 2.97 -2.14 6.49
N ARG A 618 2.94 -1.87 5.18
CA ARG A 618 4.12 -1.45 4.43
C ARG A 618 4.72 -0.15 4.97
N GLU A 619 3.91 0.82 5.36
CA GLU A 619 4.35 2.08 5.97
C GLU A 619 4.98 1.87 7.36
N ARG A 620 4.40 0.99 8.19
CA ARG A 620 5.01 0.57 9.47
C ARG A 620 6.36 -0.11 9.27
N LEU A 621 6.46 -1.05 8.34
CA LEU A 621 7.70 -1.77 8.03
C LEU A 621 8.78 -0.81 7.49
N LEU A 622 8.42 0.13 6.60
CA LEU A 622 9.35 1.17 6.13
C LEU A 622 9.85 2.05 7.30
N LYS A 623 8.95 2.48 8.19
CA LYS A 623 9.31 3.27 9.38
C LYS A 623 10.24 2.50 10.32
N SER A 624 9.99 1.21 10.54
CA SER A 624 10.85 0.35 11.36
C SER A 624 12.23 0.12 10.73
N ILE A 625 12.31 0.00 9.40
CA ILE A 625 13.57 -0.08 8.66
C ILE A 625 14.38 1.22 8.79
N GLU A 626 13.73 2.38 8.71
CA GLU A 626 14.38 3.69 8.88
C GLU A 626 14.93 3.84 10.32
N GLU A 627 14.09 3.57 11.33
CA GLU A 627 14.49 3.58 12.74
C GLU A 627 15.68 2.65 13.01
N ARG A 628 15.66 1.42 12.47
CA ARG A 628 16.74 0.44 12.61
C ARG A 628 18.00 0.83 11.84
N THR A 629 17.87 1.62 10.78
CA THR A 629 19.00 2.17 10.01
C THR A 629 19.70 3.29 10.79
N ILE A 630 18.94 4.14 11.48
CA ILE A 630 19.47 5.18 12.37
C ILE A 630 20.26 4.54 13.53
N GLU A 631 19.67 3.57 14.24
CA GLU A 631 20.34 2.83 15.33
C GLU A 631 21.65 2.17 14.86
N LEU A 632 21.67 1.62 13.65
CA LEU A 632 22.84 0.98 13.06
C LEU A 632 23.98 1.99 12.78
N GLU A 633 23.65 3.21 12.37
CA GLU A 633 24.63 4.28 12.16
C GLU A 633 25.16 4.85 13.48
N GLU A 634 24.30 4.98 14.50
CA GLU A 634 24.74 5.31 15.87
C GLU A 634 25.71 4.25 16.42
N LEU A 635 25.42 2.96 16.22
CA LEU A 635 26.30 1.86 16.63
C LEU A 635 27.64 1.86 15.87
N LYS A 636 27.66 2.19 14.57
CA LYS A 636 28.92 2.41 13.82
C LYS A 636 29.73 3.56 14.42
N LEU A 637 29.09 4.68 14.75
CA LEU A 637 29.73 5.87 15.32
C LEU A 637 30.27 5.58 16.74
N ALA A 638 29.50 4.87 17.56
CA ALA A 638 29.92 4.38 18.88
C ALA A 638 31.13 3.43 18.77
N LYS A 639 31.10 2.46 17.85
CA LYS A 639 32.22 1.55 17.56
C LYS A 639 33.47 2.32 17.14
N SER A 640 33.35 3.27 16.20
CA SER A 640 34.45 4.15 15.75
C SER A 640 35.06 4.94 16.91
N ASN A 641 34.22 5.50 17.79
CA ASN A 641 34.66 6.21 18.99
C ASN A 641 35.37 5.30 20.00
N ILE A 642 34.91 4.06 20.19
CA ILE A 642 35.57 3.06 21.04
C ILE A 642 36.92 2.67 20.43
N THR A 643 37.01 2.37 19.13
CA THR A 643 38.29 2.07 18.45
C THR A 643 39.28 3.23 18.56
N ARG A 644 38.83 4.49 18.46
CA ARG A 644 39.70 5.66 18.67
C ARG A 644 40.20 5.74 20.12
N LYS A 645 39.33 5.55 21.11
CA LYS A 645 39.70 5.50 22.54
C LYS A 645 40.66 4.35 22.85
N LEU A 646 40.49 3.20 22.20
CA LEU A 646 41.38 2.05 22.34
C LEU A 646 42.79 2.38 21.83
N LYS A 647 42.93 2.90 20.60
CA LYS A 647 44.24 3.30 20.03
C LYS A 647 44.98 4.34 20.89
N ILE A 648 44.25 5.26 21.53
CA ILE A 648 44.84 6.23 22.48
C ILE A 648 45.36 5.53 23.74
N ARG A 649 44.64 4.53 24.27
CA ARG A 649 45.09 3.72 25.41
C ARG A 649 46.27 2.81 25.04
N GLU A 650 46.24 2.17 23.87
CA GLU A 650 47.35 1.36 23.32
C GLU A 650 48.64 2.19 23.21
N LYS A 651 48.56 3.43 22.70
CA LYS A 651 49.73 4.32 22.66
C LYS A 651 50.23 4.61 24.08
N ARG A 652 49.34 5.03 24.99
CA ARG A 652 49.71 5.36 26.39
C ARG A 652 50.31 4.16 27.12
N LEU A 653 49.87 2.92 26.83
CA LEU A 653 50.48 1.71 27.37
C LEU A 653 51.93 1.54 26.87
N LYS A 654 52.17 1.69 25.56
CA LYS A 654 53.53 1.65 24.99
C LYS A 654 54.44 2.74 25.55
N ASP A 655 53.92 3.96 25.72
CA ASP A 655 54.65 5.06 26.34
C ASP A 655 55.08 4.69 27.79
N ILE A 656 54.18 4.09 28.58
CA ILE A 656 54.46 3.59 29.95
C ILE A 656 55.40 2.39 29.97
N GLU A 657 55.31 1.47 28.99
CA GLU A 657 56.22 0.33 28.85
C GLU A 657 57.64 0.78 28.53
N LEU A 658 57.81 1.80 27.68
CA LEU A 658 59.10 2.42 27.40
C LEU A 658 59.70 3.07 28.66
N ASP A 659 58.91 3.84 29.42
CA ASP A 659 59.38 4.47 30.66
C ASP A 659 59.70 3.45 31.77
N LYS A 660 58.91 2.38 31.90
CA LYS A 660 59.23 1.23 32.76
C LYS A 660 60.59 0.63 32.39
N ASN A 661 60.86 0.44 31.09
CA ASN A 661 62.10 -0.19 30.65
C ASN A 661 63.32 0.72 30.92
N LYS A 662 63.21 2.04 30.72
CA LYS A 662 64.26 3.01 31.13
C LYS A 662 64.53 2.94 32.64
N LEU A 663 63.49 2.86 33.46
CA LEU A 663 63.65 2.76 34.92
C LEU A 663 64.32 1.44 35.34
N ILE A 664 64.06 0.33 34.63
CA ILE A 664 64.77 -0.94 34.84
C ILE A 664 66.25 -0.81 34.45
N GLU A 665 66.57 -0.16 33.33
CA GLU A 665 67.94 0.10 32.88
C GLU A 665 68.70 1.01 33.87
N GLU A 666 68.09 2.12 34.33
CA GLU A 666 68.63 2.97 35.39
C GLU A 666 68.88 2.21 36.71
N LEU A 667 67.96 1.33 37.12
CA LEU A 667 68.13 0.51 38.31
C LEU A 667 69.24 -0.54 38.13
N GLN A 668 69.41 -1.08 36.92
CA GLN A 668 70.51 -1.99 36.60
C GLN A 668 71.87 -1.28 36.64
N ILE A 669 71.98 -0.06 36.11
CA ILE A 669 73.20 0.77 36.19
C ILE A 669 73.51 1.10 37.66
N LYS A 670 72.54 1.64 38.42
CA LYS A 670 72.71 1.94 39.86
C LYS A 670 73.09 0.70 40.68
N ARG A 671 72.63 -0.49 40.29
CA ARG A 671 73.05 -1.76 40.90
C ARG A 671 74.50 -2.12 40.56
N GLN A 672 74.95 -1.87 39.33
CA GLN A 672 76.36 -2.04 38.94
C GLN A 672 77.29 -1.05 39.67
N ASP A 673 76.87 0.20 39.85
CA ASP A 673 77.59 1.21 40.64
C ASP A 673 77.74 0.76 42.11
N ILE A 674 76.67 0.25 42.71
CA ILE A 674 76.70 -0.31 44.07
C ILE A 674 77.61 -1.55 44.15
N ASP A 675 77.52 -2.48 43.20
CA ASP A 675 78.41 -3.65 43.12
C ASP A 675 79.89 -3.26 42.92
N ALA A 676 80.18 -2.09 42.33
CA ALA A 676 81.53 -1.54 42.21
C ALA A 676 82.01 -0.88 43.51
N ILE A 677 81.20 -0.01 44.13
CA ILE A 677 81.50 0.63 45.42
C ILE A 677 81.74 -0.40 46.52
N ILE A 678 80.99 -1.51 46.53
CA ILE A 678 81.21 -2.62 47.48
C ILE A 678 82.62 -3.22 47.30
N LYS A 679 83.04 -3.49 46.05
CA LYS A 679 84.38 -4.03 45.74
C LYS A 679 85.50 -3.07 46.10
N GLU A 680 85.33 -1.77 45.82
CA GLU A 680 86.30 -0.73 46.21
C GLU A 680 86.43 -0.66 47.74
N LYS A 681 85.30 -0.61 48.46
CA LYS A 681 85.25 -0.63 49.93
C LYS A 681 85.90 -1.89 50.52
N ASP A 682 85.76 -3.05 49.88
CA ASP A 682 86.41 -4.30 50.31
C ASP A 682 87.91 -4.30 49.99
N GLY A 683 88.33 -3.73 48.86
CA GLY A 683 89.74 -3.51 48.51
C GLY A 683 90.45 -2.60 49.52
N LEU A 684 89.90 -1.40 49.74
CA LEU A 684 90.38 -0.44 50.75
C LEU A 684 90.43 -1.04 52.16
N TYR A 685 89.52 -1.96 52.50
CA TYR A 685 89.56 -2.68 53.78
C TYR A 685 90.74 -3.67 53.87
N GLN A 686 91.09 -4.36 52.78
CA GLN A 686 92.29 -5.21 52.75
C GLN A 686 93.58 -4.36 52.75
N GLU A 687 93.62 -3.24 52.04
CA GLU A 687 94.75 -2.29 52.07
C GLU A 687 94.97 -1.74 53.49
N LEU A 688 93.90 -1.29 54.16
CA LEU A 688 93.96 -0.84 55.56
C LEU A 688 94.41 -1.96 56.50
N LYS A 689 94.00 -3.20 56.25
CA LYS A 689 94.44 -4.38 57.03
C LYS A 689 95.93 -4.67 56.80
N GLY A 690 96.42 -4.56 55.56
CA GLY A 690 97.83 -4.69 55.21
C GLY A 690 98.69 -3.61 55.85
N SER A 691 98.30 -2.34 55.70
CA SER A 691 98.99 -1.20 56.32
C SER A 691 99.02 -1.29 57.85
N ARG A 692 97.95 -1.78 58.49
CA ARG A 692 97.95 -2.06 59.95
C ARG A 692 98.94 -3.15 60.36
N TYR A 693 99.15 -4.16 59.52
CA TYR A 693 100.15 -5.21 59.76
C TYR A 693 101.57 -4.67 59.58
N GLU A 694 101.82 -3.91 58.52
CA GLU A 694 103.10 -3.23 58.26
C GLU A 694 103.47 -2.22 59.37
N VAL A 695 102.50 -1.45 59.87
CA VAL A 695 102.70 -0.54 61.02
C VAL A 695 102.99 -1.30 62.32
N ALA A 696 102.50 -2.54 62.46
CA ALA A 696 102.85 -3.40 63.59
C ALA A 696 104.30 -3.91 63.48
N THR A 697 104.70 -4.47 62.33
CA THR A 697 106.08 -4.95 62.13
C THR A 697 107.10 -3.82 62.21
N LEU A 698 106.82 -2.65 61.61
CA LEU A 698 107.66 -1.46 61.75
C LEU A 698 107.70 -0.92 63.19
N SER A 699 106.68 -1.19 64.01
CA SER A 699 106.70 -0.85 65.44
C SER A 699 107.59 -1.82 66.23
N GLU A 700 107.51 -3.12 65.95
CA GLU A 700 108.38 -4.14 66.54
C GLU A 700 109.86 -3.90 66.18
N GLU A 701 110.16 -3.60 64.91
CA GLU A 701 111.50 -3.18 64.47
C GLU A 701 111.99 -1.91 65.18
N ARG A 702 111.12 -0.89 65.31
CA ARG A 702 111.42 0.37 65.99
C ARG A 702 111.71 0.16 67.48
N ASP A 703 111.01 -0.75 68.14
CA ASP A 703 111.24 -1.09 69.54
C ASP A 703 112.52 -1.92 69.73
N GLU A 704 112.83 -2.85 68.82
CA GLU A 704 114.09 -3.61 68.86
C GLU A 704 115.30 -2.72 68.57
N ILE A 705 115.22 -1.79 67.60
CA ILE A 705 116.27 -0.79 67.34
C ILE A 705 116.46 0.14 68.55
N GLN A 706 115.39 0.59 69.20
CA GLN A 706 115.50 1.43 70.41
C GLN A 706 116.10 0.63 71.58
N LYS A 707 115.81 -0.67 71.70
CA LYS A 707 116.45 -1.58 72.66
C LYS A 707 117.95 -1.76 72.37
N GLN A 708 118.35 -2.01 71.12
CA GLN A 708 119.76 -2.11 70.72
C GLN A 708 120.54 -0.81 70.96
N LYS A 709 119.93 0.35 70.69
CA LYS A 709 120.49 1.68 70.97
C LYS A 709 120.69 1.92 72.46
N GLU A 710 119.73 1.53 73.31
CA GLU A 710 119.88 1.68 74.76
C GLU A 710 120.95 0.70 75.32
N GLU A 711 121.13 -0.47 74.69
CA GLU A 711 122.19 -1.41 75.01
C GLU A 711 123.58 -0.88 74.60
N GLN A 712 123.74 -0.33 73.39
CA GLN A 712 124.96 0.37 72.97
C GLN A 712 125.28 1.57 73.87
N LYS A 713 124.26 2.34 74.30
CA LYS A 713 124.43 3.45 75.22
C LYS A 713 125.00 2.98 76.55
N LYS A 714 124.48 1.92 77.17
CA LYS A 714 125.07 1.33 78.40
C LYS A 714 126.52 0.89 78.19
N GLN A 715 126.85 0.31 77.04
CA GLN A 715 128.22 -0.09 76.72
C GLN A 715 129.16 1.13 76.67
N LEU A 716 128.76 2.20 75.98
CA LEU A 716 129.51 3.46 75.90
C LEU A 716 129.59 4.19 77.26
N GLU A 717 128.55 4.14 78.09
CA GLU A 717 128.57 4.64 79.47
C GLU A 717 129.59 3.86 80.31
N GLY A 718 129.63 2.52 80.20
CA GLY A 718 130.64 1.68 80.85
C GLY A 718 132.07 1.91 80.35
N GLU A 719 132.27 2.19 79.06
CA GLU A 719 133.57 2.60 78.51
C GLU A 719 133.98 4.00 79.01
N LEU A 720 133.04 4.94 79.10
CA LEU A 720 133.27 6.29 79.60
C LEU A 720 133.65 6.30 81.08
N ASP A 721 132.99 5.49 81.91
CA ASP A 721 133.37 5.28 83.32
C ASP A 721 134.79 4.69 83.42
N ARG A 722 135.11 3.69 82.58
CA ARG A 722 136.43 3.06 82.55
C ARG A 722 137.53 4.01 82.07
N LEU A 723 137.22 4.92 81.13
CA LEU A 723 138.11 6.01 80.70
C LEU A 723 138.25 7.08 81.79
N THR A 724 137.18 7.40 82.51
CA THR A 724 137.19 8.36 83.63
C THR A 724 138.04 7.84 84.79
N GLN A 725 137.94 6.55 85.13
CA GLN A 725 138.81 5.89 86.12
C GLN A 725 140.29 5.94 85.69
N LYS A 726 140.61 5.66 84.42
CA LYS A 726 141.96 5.82 83.86
C LYS A 726 142.47 7.26 83.96
N TYR A 727 141.63 8.25 83.63
CA TYR A 727 141.98 9.67 83.71
C TYR A 727 142.29 10.09 85.15
N VAL A 728 141.49 9.67 86.14
CA VAL A 728 141.72 9.95 87.56
C VAL A 728 143.03 9.32 88.04
N ALA A 729 143.36 8.11 87.60
CA ALA A 729 144.66 7.47 87.90
C ALA A 729 145.84 8.28 87.35
N LEU A 730 145.84 8.61 86.04
CA LEU A 730 146.90 9.43 85.43
C LEU A 730 147.00 10.83 86.06
N GLN A 731 145.88 11.44 86.47
CA GLN A 731 145.87 12.74 87.15
C GLN A 731 146.51 12.66 88.55
N GLN A 732 146.39 11.53 89.24
CA GLN A 732 147.06 11.28 90.52
C GLN A 732 148.57 11.05 90.34
N GLU A 733 148.98 10.29 89.32
CA GLU A 733 150.39 10.11 88.94
C GLU A 733 151.04 11.46 88.57
N TYR A 734 150.35 12.27 87.76
CA TYR A 734 150.78 13.64 87.42
C TYR A 734 150.95 14.51 88.67
N ARG A 735 150.05 14.41 89.66
CA ARG A 735 150.19 15.12 90.95
C ARG A 735 151.44 14.71 91.74
N ILE A 736 151.86 13.45 91.64
CA ILE A 736 153.09 12.95 92.30
C ILE A 736 154.32 13.54 91.58
N ALA A 737 154.36 13.47 90.24
CA ALA A 737 155.43 14.08 89.44
C ALA A 737 155.53 15.60 89.66
N GLN A 738 154.40 16.31 89.70
CA GLN A 738 154.34 17.76 89.90
C GLN A 738 154.81 18.20 91.31
N LYS A 739 154.75 17.31 92.32
CA LYS A 739 155.38 17.57 93.64
C LYS A 739 156.90 17.42 93.61
N ALA A 740 157.43 16.46 92.84
CA ALA A 740 158.88 16.22 92.75
C ALA A 740 159.65 17.33 92.02
N ILE A 741 159.01 18.05 91.10
CA ILE A 741 159.65 19.13 90.31
C ILE A 741 159.69 20.46 91.09
N LYS A 742 158.74 20.71 91.99
CA LYS A 742 158.58 22.01 92.69
C LYS A 742 159.68 22.40 93.69
N THR A 743 160.63 21.52 93.99
CA THR A 743 161.73 21.78 94.93
C THR A 743 163.03 22.25 94.28
N LYS A 744 163.13 22.31 92.94
CA LYS A 744 164.42 22.46 92.25
C LYS A 744 164.70 23.84 91.62
N GLU A 745 163.68 24.60 91.22
CA GLU A 745 163.86 25.72 90.28
C GLU A 745 163.30 27.05 90.82
N ALA A 746 164.20 27.83 91.46
CA ALA A 746 163.95 29.21 91.83
C ALA A 746 165.14 30.10 91.41
N VAL A 747 165.02 30.78 90.26
CA VAL A 747 165.72 32.03 89.85
C VAL A 747 165.18 32.47 88.47
N ASP A 748 164.86 33.77 88.34
CA ASP A 748 164.63 34.63 87.14
C ASP A 748 163.87 34.15 85.88
N GLY A 749 163.16 35.01 85.12
CA GLY A 749 162.92 36.46 85.32
C GLY A 749 162.87 37.29 84.01
N LYS A 750 161.93 37.03 83.07
CA LYS A 750 161.91 37.78 81.78
C LYS A 750 160.58 37.92 80.98
N ALA A 751 159.42 37.58 81.55
CA ALA A 751 158.18 37.36 80.77
C ALA A 751 157.27 38.58 80.45
N VAL A 752 157.66 39.82 80.80
CA VAL A 752 156.83 41.05 80.63
C VAL A 752 156.43 41.33 79.17
N LYS A 753 157.12 40.74 78.19
CA LYS A 753 156.87 40.96 76.74
C LYS A 753 155.70 40.17 76.14
N TYR A 754 155.00 39.31 76.89
CA TYR A 754 153.95 38.45 76.31
C TYR A 754 152.56 39.11 76.19
N ALA A 755 152.27 40.15 76.98
CA ALA A 755 150.95 40.77 77.03
C ALA A 755 150.53 41.48 75.72
N ASP A 756 151.46 42.17 75.06
CA ASP A 756 151.21 42.98 73.86
C ASP A 756 150.76 42.14 72.64
N LYS A 757 151.05 40.82 72.64
CA LYS A 757 150.66 39.92 71.56
C LYS A 757 149.17 39.54 71.61
N MET A 758 148.62 39.35 72.81
CA MET A 758 147.21 38.94 73.01
C MET A 758 146.20 39.98 72.50
N GLN A 759 146.54 41.28 72.56
CA GLN A 759 145.59 42.34 72.24
C GLN A 759 145.23 42.43 70.74
N LYS A 760 145.98 41.76 69.85
CA LYS A 760 145.69 41.71 68.40
C LYS A 760 144.76 40.56 67.99
N GLU A 761 144.74 39.46 68.73
CA GLU A 761 143.84 38.32 68.45
C GLU A 761 142.38 38.62 68.83
N VAL A 762 142.16 39.43 69.87
CA VAL A 762 140.83 39.87 70.33
C VAL A 762 140.10 40.68 69.25
N THR A 763 140.81 41.45 68.42
CA THR A 763 140.22 42.20 67.31
C THR A 763 139.75 41.28 66.19
N ALA A 764 140.51 40.24 65.85
CA ALA A 764 140.11 39.26 64.83
C ALA A 764 138.86 38.47 65.23
N LYS A 765 138.78 38.04 66.50
CA LYS A 765 137.62 37.29 67.04
C LYS A 765 136.32 38.13 67.14
N ARG A 766 136.39 39.46 66.94
CA ARG A 766 135.20 40.31 66.85
C ARG A 766 134.44 40.10 65.52
N GLY A 767 135.18 40.03 64.40
CA GLY A 767 134.58 39.98 63.06
C GLY A 767 133.80 38.70 62.73
N GLU A 768 134.17 37.56 63.33
CA GLU A 768 133.40 36.31 63.19
C GLU A 768 132.00 36.42 63.84
N ILE A 769 131.88 37.16 64.95
CA ILE A 769 130.61 37.33 65.67
C ILE A 769 129.64 38.21 64.87
N ASP A 770 130.15 39.30 64.27
CA ASP A 770 129.31 40.20 63.48
C ASP A 770 128.85 39.54 62.17
N SER A 771 129.70 38.72 61.53
CA SER A 771 129.33 37.87 60.39
C SER A 771 128.17 36.91 60.71
N LEU A 772 128.23 36.23 61.88
CA LEU A 772 127.16 35.34 62.32
C LEU A 772 125.87 36.10 62.70
N ARG A 773 125.98 37.29 63.30
CA ARG A 773 124.81 38.17 63.57
C ARG A 773 124.14 38.63 62.28
N SER A 774 124.91 39.06 61.27
CA SER A 774 124.36 39.39 59.95
C SER A 774 123.66 38.20 59.29
N LYS A 775 124.17 36.98 59.47
CA LYS A 775 123.54 35.77 58.89
C LYS A 775 122.27 35.32 59.61
N VAL A 776 122.16 35.54 60.93
CA VAL A 776 120.89 35.37 61.65
C VAL A 776 119.87 36.41 61.19
N HIS A 777 120.27 37.68 61.13
CA HIS A 777 119.37 38.76 60.70
C HIS A 777 118.86 38.56 59.26
N TRP A 778 119.73 38.12 58.34
CA TRP A 778 119.33 37.76 56.98
C TRP A 778 118.32 36.60 56.91
N LEU A 779 118.42 35.61 57.81
CA LEU A 779 117.42 34.53 57.92
C LEU A 779 116.10 35.01 58.51
N GLU A 780 116.14 35.95 59.46
CA GLU A 780 114.94 36.63 59.98
C GLU A 780 114.26 37.44 58.87
N GLU A 781 115.02 38.24 58.09
CA GLU A 781 114.51 38.96 56.92
C GLU A 781 113.93 38.01 55.86
N CYS A 782 114.57 36.86 55.59
CA CYS A 782 114.04 35.85 54.67
C CYS A 782 112.76 35.18 55.18
N LEU A 783 112.62 34.96 56.49
CA LEU A 783 111.39 34.45 57.10
C LEU A 783 110.26 35.48 57.02
N ASP A 784 110.57 36.74 57.31
CA ASP A 784 109.62 37.86 57.27
C ASP A 784 109.20 38.19 55.83
N ALA A 785 110.11 38.04 54.85
CA ALA A 785 109.81 38.05 53.42
C ALA A 785 108.90 36.88 53.03
N ALA A 786 109.23 35.64 53.39
CA ALA A 786 108.38 34.48 53.09
C ALA A 786 106.99 34.55 53.74
N LEU A 787 106.86 35.18 54.92
CA LEU A 787 105.58 35.46 55.56
C LEU A 787 104.80 36.56 54.83
N LYS A 788 105.46 37.64 54.40
CA LYS A 788 104.86 38.69 53.55
C LYS A 788 104.42 38.12 52.20
N ASP A 789 105.22 37.28 51.55
CA ASP A 789 104.89 36.61 50.29
C ASP A 789 103.72 35.63 50.46
N LYS A 790 103.71 34.83 51.53
CA LYS A 790 102.57 33.97 51.88
C LYS A 790 101.28 34.77 52.12
N GLN A 791 101.39 35.99 52.66
CA GLN A 791 100.26 36.88 52.87
C GLN A 791 99.85 37.61 51.58
N ALA A 792 100.80 37.98 50.73
CA ALA A 792 100.61 38.56 49.40
C ALA A 792 99.94 37.56 48.46
N LEU A 793 100.44 36.33 48.35
CA LEU A 793 99.81 35.21 47.63
C LEU A 793 98.40 34.89 48.16
N LYS A 794 98.14 35.07 49.46
CA LYS A 794 96.79 34.90 50.04
C LYS A 794 95.86 36.07 49.69
N GLN A 795 96.38 37.29 49.52
CA GLN A 795 95.63 38.42 48.95
C GLN A 795 95.46 38.28 47.44
N GLU A 796 96.47 37.79 46.72
CA GLU A 796 96.46 37.58 45.28
C GLU A 796 95.51 36.45 44.91
N ARG A 797 95.48 35.34 45.65
CA ARG A 797 94.44 34.31 45.50
C ARG A 797 93.03 34.88 45.73
N LYS A 798 92.87 35.86 46.64
CA LYS A 798 91.59 36.59 46.79
C LYS A 798 91.32 37.53 45.61
N LYS A 799 92.33 38.26 45.11
CA LYS A 799 92.21 39.12 43.91
C LYS A 799 91.87 38.29 42.67
N LEU A 800 92.60 37.21 42.40
CA LEU A 800 92.33 36.24 41.33
C LEU A 800 90.97 35.57 41.49
N SER A 801 90.56 35.19 42.71
CA SER A 801 89.20 34.69 42.95
C SER A 801 88.14 35.75 42.65
N SER A 802 88.33 37.01 43.07
CA SER A 802 87.42 38.10 42.73
C SER A 802 87.48 38.49 41.24
N SER A 803 88.62 38.35 40.57
CA SER A 803 88.81 38.65 39.14
C SER A 803 88.29 37.52 38.27
N LEU A 804 88.32 36.27 38.75
CA LEU A 804 87.68 35.12 38.11
C LEU A 804 86.16 35.19 38.31
N ASN A 805 85.67 35.64 39.46
CA ASN A 805 84.25 35.88 39.68
C ASN A 805 83.73 37.10 38.89
N ASN A 806 84.53 38.16 38.78
CA ASN A 806 84.24 39.31 37.91
C ASN A 806 84.32 38.93 36.44
N SER A 807 85.31 38.11 36.03
CA SER A 807 85.40 37.57 34.67
C SER A 807 84.26 36.58 34.39
N SER A 808 83.81 35.80 35.37
CA SER A 808 82.64 34.93 35.24
C SER A 808 81.37 35.76 35.07
N THR A 809 81.09 36.72 35.96
CA THR A 809 79.92 37.61 35.84
C THR A 809 80.03 38.61 34.68
N GLN A 810 81.21 38.84 34.12
CA GLN A 810 81.41 39.59 32.88
C GLN A 810 81.29 38.70 31.64
N ASN A 811 81.65 37.42 31.70
CA ASN A 811 81.34 36.42 30.68
C ASN A 811 79.84 36.10 30.65
N GLU A 812 79.18 36.11 31.82
CA GLU A 812 77.73 35.98 31.99
C GLU A 812 77.03 37.21 31.41
N LYS A 813 77.49 38.43 31.71
CA LYS A 813 77.02 39.66 31.03
C LYS A 813 77.37 39.70 29.53
N LEU A 814 78.47 39.10 29.11
CA LEU A 814 78.81 38.95 27.68
C LEU A 814 77.97 37.86 27.02
N ALA A 815 77.49 36.86 27.76
CA ALA A 815 76.52 35.86 27.30
C ALA A 815 75.12 36.49 27.20
N ASP A 816 74.67 37.25 28.20
CA ASP A 816 73.46 38.08 28.14
C ASP A 816 73.52 39.08 26.98
N GLN A 817 74.68 39.71 26.77
CA GLN A 817 74.89 40.59 25.62
C GLN A 817 74.99 39.82 24.31
N LEU A 818 75.54 38.60 24.26
CA LEU A 818 75.57 37.76 23.06
C LEU A 818 74.20 37.18 22.73
N GLU A 819 73.36 36.84 23.71
CA GLU A 819 71.96 36.46 23.49
C GLU A 819 71.13 37.69 23.11
N GLY A 820 71.39 38.84 23.75
CA GLY A 820 70.84 40.13 23.37
C GLY A 820 71.22 40.53 21.95
N TYR A 821 72.48 40.34 21.56
CA TYR A 821 72.96 40.53 20.19
C TYR A 821 72.45 39.44 19.25
N ALA A 822 72.23 38.19 19.69
CA ALA A 822 71.64 37.13 18.87
C ALA A 822 70.19 37.46 18.55
N LYS A 823 69.37 37.81 19.55
CA LYS A 823 68.00 38.31 19.37
C LYS A 823 67.98 39.58 18.51
N LYS A 824 68.89 40.52 18.73
CA LYS A 824 69.02 41.73 17.90
C LYS A 824 69.51 41.44 16.48
N ASN A 825 70.27 40.36 16.28
CA ASN A 825 70.71 39.86 14.98
C ASN A 825 69.64 38.97 14.31
N GLU A 826 68.69 38.42 15.07
CA GLU A 826 67.52 37.69 14.59
C GLU A 826 66.36 38.65 14.24
N ASP A 827 66.22 39.75 14.99
CA ASP A 827 65.44 40.94 14.62
C ASP A 827 66.05 41.63 13.39
N LEU A 828 67.37 41.87 13.39
CA LEU A 828 68.06 42.45 12.23
C LEU A 828 68.06 41.49 11.04
N LYS A 829 68.12 40.16 11.24
CA LYS A 829 67.94 39.19 10.17
C LYS A 829 66.50 39.22 9.66
N SER A 830 65.49 39.15 10.53
CA SER A 830 64.08 39.33 10.14
C SER A 830 63.82 40.68 9.44
N LYS A 831 64.64 41.70 9.72
CA LYS A 831 64.62 43.00 9.04
C LYS A 831 65.43 43.01 7.75
N CYS A 832 66.53 42.26 7.65
CA CYS A 832 67.28 41.99 6.43
C CYS A 832 66.45 41.13 5.49
N ASP A 833 65.89 39.99 5.89
CA ASP A 833 64.97 39.16 5.10
C ASP A 833 63.80 40.00 4.53
N ARG A 834 63.23 40.93 5.33
CA ARG A 834 62.21 41.90 4.87
C ARG A 834 62.77 42.98 3.94
N LEU A 835 63.98 43.46 4.18
CA LEU A 835 64.66 44.43 3.33
C LEU A 835 65.19 43.81 2.04
N GLU A 836 65.57 42.54 2.02
CA GLU A 836 65.93 41.73 0.86
C GLU A 836 64.67 41.43 0.06
N THR A 837 63.57 40.99 0.69
CA THR A 837 62.27 40.89 0.01
C THR A 837 61.81 42.24 -0.59
N ALA A 838 62.16 43.36 0.06
CA ALA A 838 61.89 44.70 -0.46
C ALA A 838 62.90 45.17 -1.52
N LEU A 839 64.16 44.76 -1.43
CA LEU A 839 65.28 45.14 -2.30
C LEU A 839 65.34 44.25 -3.55
N GLU A 840 64.81 43.04 -3.50
CA GLU A 840 64.56 42.16 -4.64
C GLU A 840 63.33 42.67 -5.42
N LYS A 841 62.26 43.09 -4.72
CA LYS A 841 61.16 43.87 -5.32
C LYS A 841 61.62 45.24 -5.84
N ALA A 842 62.62 45.87 -5.22
CA ALA A 842 63.24 47.09 -5.73
C ALA A 842 64.20 46.80 -6.89
N ALA A 843 64.88 45.65 -6.92
CA ALA A 843 65.78 45.25 -7.99
C ALA A 843 65.02 44.88 -9.26
N VAL A 844 63.85 44.24 -9.15
CA VAL A 844 62.91 44.08 -10.26
C VAL A 844 62.51 45.46 -10.81
N LYS A 845 62.09 46.39 -9.93
CA LYS A 845 61.76 47.77 -10.35
C LYS A 845 62.97 48.57 -10.86
N HIS A 846 64.18 48.25 -10.40
CA HIS A 846 65.42 48.89 -10.84
C HIS A 846 65.88 48.30 -12.17
N ALA A 847 65.58 47.04 -12.48
CA ALA A 847 65.75 46.46 -13.82
C ALA A 847 64.75 47.09 -14.80
N GLU A 848 63.47 47.22 -14.41
CA GLU A 848 62.45 47.98 -15.16
C GLU A 848 62.87 49.45 -15.39
N ALA A 849 63.49 50.09 -14.39
CA ALA A 849 63.99 51.46 -14.49
C ALA A 849 65.31 51.58 -15.28
N VAL A 850 66.20 50.59 -15.23
CA VAL A 850 67.45 50.56 -16.00
C VAL A 850 67.17 50.31 -17.48
N ALA A 851 66.26 49.40 -17.84
CA ALA A 851 65.81 49.27 -19.23
C ALA A 851 65.21 50.59 -19.77
N LYS A 852 64.64 51.42 -18.89
CA LYS A 852 64.16 52.78 -19.19
C LYS A 852 65.28 53.82 -19.25
N LEU A 853 66.34 53.68 -18.45
CA LEU A 853 67.52 54.54 -18.52
C LEU A 853 68.39 54.21 -19.73
N GLU A 854 68.61 52.94 -20.07
CA GLU A 854 69.36 52.55 -21.28
C GLU A 854 68.69 53.07 -22.56
N THR A 855 67.36 53.11 -22.62
CA THR A 855 66.63 53.75 -23.73
C THR A 855 66.82 55.28 -23.72
N MET A 856 66.70 55.94 -22.56
CA MET A 856 67.00 57.38 -22.43
C MET A 856 68.49 57.73 -22.62
N GLU A 857 69.41 56.78 -22.41
CA GLU A 857 70.85 56.94 -22.65
C GLU A 857 71.22 56.67 -24.11
N GLN A 858 70.48 55.83 -24.85
CA GLN A 858 70.55 55.79 -26.31
C GLN A 858 70.04 57.11 -26.93
N GLU A 859 68.98 57.70 -26.36
CA GLU A 859 68.51 59.04 -26.74
C GLU A 859 69.53 60.13 -26.38
N MET A 860 70.12 60.11 -25.17
CA MET A 860 71.17 61.06 -24.78
C MET A 860 72.49 60.85 -25.54
N ALA A 861 72.85 59.63 -25.92
CA ALA A 861 73.99 59.37 -26.81
C ALA A 861 73.75 59.98 -28.18
N SER A 862 72.53 59.82 -28.72
CA SER A 862 72.10 60.46 -29.97
C SER A 862 72.12 61.99 -29.86
N MET A 863 71.72 62.56 -28.72
CA MET A 863 71.80 64.01 -28.48
C MET A 863 73.23 64.52 -28.21
N LYS A 864 74.11 63.73 -27.59
CA LYS A 864 75.53 64.07 -27.41
C LYS A 864 76.32 63.98 -28.71
N LEU A 865 75.98 63.04 -29.60
CA LEU A 865 76.50 63.00 -30.98
C LEU A 865 76.07 64.24 -31.78
N ARG A 866 74.84 64.75 -31.60
CA ARG A 866 74.44 66.06 -32.15
C ARG A 866 75.26 67.20 -31.52
N HIS A 867 75.35 67.25 -30.19
CA HIS A 867 76.05 68.34 -29.51
C HIS A 867 77.56 68.39 -29.82
N GLN A 868 78.21 67.25 -30.08
CA GLN A 868 79.61 67.20 -30.55
C GLN A 868 79.78 67.54 -32.04
N LEU A 869 78.70 67.64 -32.82
CA LEU A 869 78.70 68.20 -34.17
C LEU A 869 78.39 69.71 -34.18
N ASP A 870 77.64 70.19 -33.18
CA ASP A 870 77.16 71.59 -33.07
C ASP A 870 78.07 72.52 -32.25
N ILE A 871 79.25 72.08 -31.79
CA ILE A 871 80.33 72.96 -31.30
C ILE A 871 81.52 72.87 -32.27
N LYS A 872 81.31 73.45 -33.46
CA LYS A 872 82.29 73.54 -34.54
C LYS A 872 82.25 74.93 -35.18
#